data_AF-A0A0B4BTQ6-F1
#
_entry.id   AF-A0A0B4BTQ6-F1
#
_cell.length_a   1.000
_cell.length_b   1.000
_cell.length_c   1.000
_cell.angle_alpha   90.00
_cell.angle_beta   90.00
_cell.angle_gamma   90.00
#
_symmetry.space_group_name_H-M   'P 1'
#
loop_
_entity.id
_entity.type
_entity.pdbx_description
1 polymer ?
#
loop_
_entity_poly.entity_id
_entity_poly.type
_entity_poly.pdbx_seq_one_letter_code
_entity_poly.pdbx_strand_id
1 'polypeptide(L)'
;MTRALFGSTARIALACAALLPGQAVHAAYETQERNTAGETAIVVGIQDYDHVSDLTNTRNDAAAMAEMLRSFGYSVYEGYDLDKRGFEALLRQAALNIREGSQVFFYYAGHGIQLGRRNYLLTSDAELSGINDLPFQSVTLDQISAILGGKAGSQILMLDSCRDNPVPDAKLNAEVGAQLYEAREGFDVFRPPLNTLVAFSTSPGATALDGEPGGNSPYTASVVRQFPARPQEDAMTVLAAIRGDVYASTGNIQVPWESSTLMQKIYLRPPQQTLNIAQSEPAATLASLDQLPAELSVKIPLGRSLELASEIQPYVGAGTTVSIVETSSAGVTSLQSGDGAALSLNYAPQLNELPARKDGGQVRTDRMVLRLAQGEAVRDVTLNLEMIARQCDLEAGDLLDLQGVGLYRYPNEINLKAAEDACQQAADTAPEIGRFHYQLGRALLGQGNLTGAFSKFQQAADLGHVRAYHALAKLYTSPNIDRQAVAIPLDPDKAASLWERGITAGDPFAMHSHGKRLLHSTQRPQDRERGFDLLSRAVELGHTYSMNELGVFFLWSGAELAQPQRGLSYLEASAGRGDIYGTANLGYVYRDGGAGKSVDKDKARALFAEAAQLGHPRAPGEIGRMIMRGDLPGSDAAEALEWYDMGLSRGDAWGGANGAWVALNKLADRIPAHAAAARAGKAMALNDDEARASARELLSAMPETDVAAGTQYILRQLGSGIAIDGQFGPASRKQLANWAREAGLPDTVPADAIGQLQLAGQIHFALNPIRQDLF
;
A
#
# COMPACT_ATOMS: atom_id res chain seq x y z
N MET A 1 -60.54 5.52 -21.93
CA MET A 1 -61.62 6.42 -21.50
C MET A 1 -61.64 6.44 -19.97
N THR A 2 -61.48 7.65 -19.41
CA THR A 2 -62.01 8.14 -18.12
C THR A 2 -61.59 7.53 -16.76
N ARG A 3 -61.06 8.43 -15.92
CA ARG A 3 -60.83 8.45 -14.46
C ARG A 3 -61.87 7.74 -13.58
N ALA A 4 -61.45 7.24 -12.41
CA ALA A 4 -61.93 7.69 -11.08
C ALA A 4 -61.20 7.00 -9.90
N LEU A 5 -61.08 7.76 -8.80
CA LEU A 5 -60.53 7.42 -7.48
C LEU A 5 -61.39 6.42 -6.68
N PHE A 6 -60.80 5.74 -5.69
CA PHE A 6 -61.17 5.78 -4.25
C PHE A 6 -60.37 4.73 -3.46
N GLY A 7 -59.85 5.10 -2.29
CA GLY A 7 -59.14 4.20 -1.36
C GLY A 7 -60.04 3.57 -0.30
N SER A 8 -59.53 2.59 0.44
CA SER A 8 -59.83 2.33 1.86
C SER A 8 -58.99 1.18 2.44
N THR A 9 -58.22 1.51 3.49
CA THR A 9 -58.00 0.76 4.75
C THR A 9 -57.69 -0.75 4.75
N ALA A 10 -56.52 -1.12 5.29
CA ALA A 10 -56.34 -2.37 6.03
C ALA A 10 -55.44 -2.16 7.26
N ARG A 11 -56.02 -2.51 8.41
CA ARG A 11 -55.57 -2.37 9.81
C ARG A 11 -54.21 -3.01 10.12
N ILE A 12 -53.39 -2.27 10.88
CA ILE A 12 -52.20 -2.77 11.58
C ILE A 12 -52.64 -3.45 12.88
N ALA A 13 -52.21 -4.69 13.09
CA ALA A 13 -52.35 -5.39 14.36
C ALA A 13 -51.10 -5.16 15.21
N LEU A 14 -51.32 -4.59 16.40
CA LEU A 14 -50.34 -4.47 17.48
C LEU A 14 -49.93 -5.85 18.00
N ALA A 15 -48.62 -6.10 18.09
CA ALA A 15 -48.05 -7.07 19.01
C ALA A 15 -46.96 -6.37 19.82
N CYS A 16 -47.28 -6.03 21.07
CA CYS A 16 -46.33 -5.59 22.08
C CYS A 16 -45.42 -6.75 22.47
N ALA A 17 -44.13 -6.64 22.15
CA ALA A 17 -43.08 -7.33 22.87
C ALA A 17 -42.31 -6.28 23.68
N ALA A 18 -42.46 -6.36 25.00
CA ALA A 18 -41.67 -5.58 25.95
C ALA A 18 -40.22 -6.05 25.88
N LEU A 19 -39.34 -5.22 25.34
CA LEU A 19 -37.90 -5.32 25.46
C LEU A 19 -37.42 -4.14 26.32
N LEU A 20 -36.68 -4.48 27.37
CA LEU A 20 -35.96 -3.57 28.26
C LEU A 20 -35.10 -2.58 27.43
N PRO A 21 -34.89 -1.33 27.86
CA PRO A 21 -33.96 -0.43 27.19
C PRO A 21 -32.54 -0.89 27.50
N GLY A 22 -32.03 -1.84 26.71
CA GLY A 22 -30.59 -1.98 26.52
C GLY A 22 -30.13 -0.73 25.80
N GLN A 23 -29.28 0.06 26.47
CA GLN A 23 -28.69 1.28 25.95
C GLN A 23 -28.15 1.02 24.53
N ALA A 24 -28.82 1.61 23.53
CA ALA A 24 -28.27 1.70 22.20
C ALA A 24 -27.09 2.66 22.30
N VAL A 25 -25.89 2.11 22.43
CA VAL A 25 -24.64 2.83 22.18
C VAL A 25 -24.69 3.23 20.71
N HIS A 26 -25.20 4.43 20.43
CA HIS A 26 -25.03 5.07 19.12
C HIS A 26 -23.58 5.53 19.07
N ALA A 27 -22.69 4.58 18.77
CA ALA A 27 -21.27 4.81 18.62
C ALA A 27 -21.01 5.70 17.41
N ALA A 28 -20.04 6.60 17.55
CA ALA A 28 -19.41 7.34 16.47
C ALA A 28 -19.15 6.43 15.27
N TYR A 29 -19.84 6.68 14.15
CA TYR A 29 -19.51 6.03 12.89
C TYR A 29 -18.34 6.78 12.27
N GLU A 30 -17.49 6.06 11.55
CA GLU A 30 -16.55 6.69 10.65
C GLU A 30 -17.34 7.43 9.56
N THR A 31 -17.22 8.75 9.54
CA THR A 31 -17.96 9.57 8.60
C THR A 31 -17.32 9.50 7.23
N GLN A 32 -18.16 9.46 6.19
CA GLN A 32 -17.71 9.68 4.82
C GLN A 32 -17.08 11.07 4.76
N GLU A 33 -15.87 11.18 4.21
CA GLU A 33 -15.02 12.39 4.17
C GLU A 33 -15.82 13.66 3.81
N ARG A 34 -16.42 14.31 4.80
CA ARG A 34 -16.97 15.67 4.69
C ARG A 34 -16.06 16.62 5.42
N ASN A 35 -15.04 17.04 4.65
CA ASN A 35 -14.41 18.35 4.65
C ASN A 35 -14.44 19.16 5.95
N THR A 36 -13.62 18.75 6.93
CA THR A 36 -13.19 19.61 8.03
C THR A 36 -11.66 19.60 8.07
N ALA A 37 -11.06 20.53 7.32
CA ALA A 37 -9.63 20.57 7.07
C ALA A 37 -8.84 20.79 8.37
N GLY A 38 -7.82 19.95 8.57
CA GLY A 38 -6.68 20.29 9.40
C GLY A 38 -5.44 19.87 8.63
N GLU A 39 -4.43 20.71 8.72
CA GLU A 39 -3.32 20.76 7.78
C GLU A 39 -2.23 19.77 8.22
N THR A 40 -1.51 19.17 7.26
CA THR A 40 -0.44 18.20 7.54
C THR A 40 0.90 18.83 7.23
N ALA A 41 1.88 18.67 8.12
CA ALA A 41 3.23 19.14 7.91
C ALA A 41 4.20 17.96 7.96
N ILE A 42 5.15 17.92 7.05
CA ILE A 42 6.27 16.99 7.07
C ILE A 42 7.53 17.83 7.20
N VAL A 43 8.33 17.57 8.22
CA VAL A 43 9.55 18.34 8.52
C VAL A 43 10.72 17.37 8.65
N VAL A 44 11.70 17.50 7.78
CA VAL A 44 12.88 16.63 7.81
C VAL A 44 14.13 17.48 7.99
N GLY A 45 14.96 17.12 8.96
CA GLY A 45 16.28 17.72 9.18
C GLY A 45 17.36 16.65 9.17
N ILE A 46 18.28 16.67 8.21
CA ILE A 46 19.42 15.76 8.15
C ILE A 46 20.69 16.58 8.41
N GLN A 47 21.36 16.26 9.50
CA GLN A 47 22.54 16.91 10.02
C GLN A 47 23.73 15.94 10.06
N ASP A 48 23.52 14.77 10.64
CA ASP A 48 24.55 13.77 10.89
C ASP A 48 24.47 12.70 9.78
N TYR A 49 25.54 12.56 9.00
CA TYR A 49 25.62 11.68 7.83
C TYR A 49 26.69 10.61 8.03
N ASP A 50 26.40 9.38 7.59
CA ASP A 50 27.31 8.25 7.77
C ASP A 50 28.55 8.33 6.85
N HIS A 51 28.37 8.88 5.64
CA HIS A 51 29.36 8.81 4.56
C HIS A 51 29.65 10.15 3.86
N VAL A 52 28.83 11.17 4.07
CA VAL A 52 29.06 12.55 3.58
C VAL A 52 29.28 13.50 4.76
N SER A 53 29.74 14.72 4.51
CA SER A 53 30.06 15.66 5.59
C SER A 53 28.83 16.15 6.35
N ASP A 54 28.91 16.14 7.68
CA ASP A 54 27.88 16.66 8.57
C ASP A 54 27.60 18.16 8.38
N LEU A 55 26.37 18.56 8.71
CA LEU A 55 25.95 19.95 8.83
C LEU A 55 25.85 20.35 10.31
N THR A 56 25.60 21.62 10.63
CA THR A 56 25.69 22.11 12.04
C THR A 56 24.40 22.68 12.61
N ASN A 57 23.41 22.96 11.76
CA ASN A 57 22.21 23.74 12.08
C ASN A 57 20.90 23.07 11.62
N THR A 58 20.93 22.13 10.68
CA THR A 58 19.74 21.60 10.00
C THR A 58 18.75 20.90 10.93
N ARG A 59 19.23 20.27 12.01
CA ARG A 59 18.35 19.70 13.03
C ARG A 59 17.62 20.81 13.81
N ASN A 60 18.32 21.89 14.17
CA ASN A 60 17.71 23.04 14.85
C ASN A 60 16.70 23.75 13.94
N ASP A 61 17.05 23.91 12.66
CA ASP A 61 16.19 24.50 11.64
C ASP A 61 14.86 23.75 11.51
N ALA A 62 14.95 22.42 11.35
CA ALA A 62 13.78 21.55 11.29
C ALA A 62 12.95 21.60 12.58
N ALA A 63 13.59 21.59 13.76
CA ALA A 63 12.88 21.70 15.04
C ALA A 63 12.13 23.03 15.19
N ALA A 64 12.75 24.16 14.83
CA ALA A 64 12.14 25.48 14.88
C ALA A 64 10.95 25.59 13.90
N MET A 65 11.10 25.02 12.70
CA MET A 65 10.02 24.95 11.72
C MET A 65 8.84 24.12 12.22
N ALA A 66 9.12 22.96 12.81
CA ALA A 66 8.10 22.08 13.37
C ALA A 66 7.34 22.73 14.52
N GLU A 67 8.02 23.41 15.45
CA GLU A 67 7.38 24.17 16.53
C GLU A 67 6.48 25.28 15.99
N MET A 68 6.97 26.05 15.00
CA MET A 68 6.16 27.06 14.34
C MET A 68 4.90 26.41 13.73
N LEU A 69 5.02 25.39 12.90
CA LEU A 69 3.88 24.75 12.23
C LEU A 69 2.87 24.16 13.22
N ARG A 70 3.31 23.58 14.34
CA ARG A 70 2.42 23.15 15.44
C ARG A 70 1.61 24.32 16.00
N SER A 71 2.23 25.49 16.18
CA SER A 71 1.51 26.69 16.65
C SER A 71 0.43 27.17 15.66
N PHE A 72 0.57 26.83 14.37
CA PHE A 72 -0.44 27.05 13.33
C PHE A 72 -1.46 25.89 13.22
N GLY A 73 -1.42 24.89 14.10
CA GLY A 73 -2.38 23.78 14.14
C GLY A 73 -2.13 22.67 13.12
N TYR A 74 -0.93 22.62 12.54
CA TYR A 74 -0.53 21.51 11.69
C TYR A 74 -0.31 20.23 12.50
N SER A 75 -0.66 19.10 11.90
CA SER A 75 -0.17 17.79 12.34
C SER A 75 1.23 17.60 11.80
N VAL A 76 2.24 17.76 12.66
CA VAL A 76 3.63 17.72 12.23
C VAL A 76 4.20 16.30 12.36
N TYR A 77 4.56 15.73 11.20
CA TYR A 77 5.35 14.52 11.04
C TYR A 77 6.80 14.95 10.85
N GLU A 78 7.60 14.88 11.91
CA GLU A 78 9.01 15.27 11.87
C GLU A 78 9.93 14.06 11.97
N GLY A 79 11.09 14.15 11.36
CA GLY A 79 12.16 13.18 11.54
C GLY A 79 13.53 13.79 11.29
N TYR A 80 14.50 13.29 12.06
CA TYR A 80 15.86 13.80 12.07
C TYR A 80 16.83 12.69 11.74
N ASP A 81 17.82 12.97 10.91
CA ASP A 81 18.90 12.05 10.56
C ASP A 81 18.37 10.67 10.12
N LEU A 82 17.36 10.71 9.27
CA LEU A 82 16.66 9.54 8.78
C LEU A 82 17.46 8.83 7.68
N ASP A 83 17.63 7.52 7.86
CA ASP A 83 18.02 6.63 6.77
C ASP A 83 16.93 6.61 5.67
N LYS A 84 17.27 6.08 4.49
CA LYS A 84 16.33 6.02 3.37
C LYS A 84 14.99 5.38 3.74
N ARG A 85 15.02 4.28 4.50
CA ARG A 85 13.81 3.54 4.89
C ARG A 85 12.96 4.33 5.87
N GLY A 86 13.58 5.05 6.80
CA GLY A 86 12.97 5.94 7.78
C GLY A 86 12.32 7.14 7.11
N PHE A 87 12.98 7.76 6.13
CA PHE A 87 12.40 8.84 5.33
C PHE A 87 11.15 8.35 4.59
N GLU A 88 11.25 7.24 3.85
CA GLU A 88 10.10 6.66 3.16
C GLU A 88 8.96 6.30 4.13
N ALA A 89 9.29 5.76 5.31
CA ALA A 89 8.30 5.45 6.33
C ALA A 89 7.59 6.71 6.85
N LEU A 90 8.32 7.79 7.09
CA LEU A 90 7.74 9.09 7.49
C LEU A 90 6.81 9.63 6.40
N LEU A 91 7.23 9.59 5.13
CA LEU A 91 6.39 10.03 4.01
C LEU A 91 5.13 9.18 3.86
N ARG A 92 5.23 7.85 3.97
CA ARG A 92 4.06 6.97 3.95
C ARG A 92 3.13 7.22 5.12
N GLN A 93 3.68 7.40 6.32
CA GLN A 93 2.91 7.75 7.51
C GLN A 93 2.17 9.07 7.30
N ALA A 94 2.85 10.11 6.80
CA ALA A 94 2.21 11.39 6.50
C ALA A 94 1.12 11.21 5.42
N ALA A 95 1.41 10.54 4.30
CA ALA A 95 0.46 10.31 3.21
C ALA A 95 -0.79 9.53 3.66
N LEU A 96 -0.62 8.58 4.57
CA LEU A 96 -1.71 7.85 5.21
C LEU A 96 -2.60 8.76 6.04
N ASN A 97 -2.14 9.92 6.51
CA ASN A 97 -2.90 10.83 7.36
C ASN A 97 -3.31 12.15 6.68
N ILE A 98 -2.85 12.40 5.45
CA ILE A 98 -3.34 13.53 4.64
C ILE A 98 -4.84 13.33 4.38
N ARG A 99 -5.61 14.34 4.76
CA ARG A 99 -7.04 14.44 4.46
C ARG A 99 -7.24 14.98 3.06
N GLU A 100 -8.20 14.43 2.32
CA GLU A 100 -8.54 14.92 0.99
C GLU A 100 -8.87 16.42 1.02
N GLY A 101 -8.30 17.18 0.09
CA GLY A 101 -8.52 18.63 -0.03
C GLY A 101 -7.78 19.50 1.00
N SER A 102 -7.00 18.92 1.93
CA SER A 102 -6.26 19.68 2.94
C SER A 102 -5.02 20.41 2.38
N GLN A 103 -4.48 21.37 3.15
CA GLN A 103 -3.17 21.96 2.89
C GLN A 103 -2.06 21.07 3.46
N VAL A 104 -0.97 20.91 2.71
CA VAL A 104 0.21 20.20 3.16
C VAL A 104 1.44 21.09 3.11
N PHE A 105 2.24 21.08 4.18
CA PHE A 105 3.53 21.76 4.25
C PHE A 105 4.65 20.73 4.29
N PHE A 106 5.63 20.83 3.40
CA PHE A 106 6.85 20.02 3.44
C PHE A 106 8.04 20.93 3.66
N TYR A 107 8.87 20.61 4.65
CA TYR A 107 10.12 21.29 4.94
C TYR A 107 11.27 20.28 4.96
N TYR A 108 12.37 20.61 4.30
CA TYR A 108 13.61 19.83 4.36
C TYR A 108 14.81 20.75 4.59
N ALA A 109 15.63 20.40 5.58
CA ALA A 109 16.95 20.97 5.82
C ALA A 109 18.01 19.86 5.73
N GLY A 110 19.04 20.04 4.89
CA GLY A 110 20.05 19.01 4.65
C GLY A 110 20.78 19.17 3.31
N HIS A 111 21.63 18.23 2.94
CA HIS A 111 22.25 18.18 1.60
C HIS A 111 21.23 17.91 0.51
N GLY A 112 21.28 18.69 -0.58
CA GLY A 112 20.45 18.50 -1.75
C GLY A 112 21.29 18.46 -3.03
N ILE A 113 21.03 17.48 -3.90
CA ILE A 113 21.68 17.34 -5.20
C ILE A 113 20.66 17.60 -6.30
N GLN A 114 20.97 18.51 -7.23
CA GLN A 114 20.18 18.68 -8.44
C GLN A 114 20.85 17.97 -9.61
N LEU A 115 20.12 17.06 -10.26
CA LEU A 115 20.58 16.36 -11.46
C LEU A 115 19.48 16.37 -12.53
N GLY A 116 19.76 16.99 -13.67
CA GLY A 116 18.75 17.24 -14.70
C GLY A 116 17.59 18.05 -14.14
N ARG A 117 16.36 17.55 -14.31
CA ARG A 117 15.15 18.19 -13.76
C ARG A 117 14.80 17.81 -12.32
N ARG A 118 15.50 16.82 -11.74
CA ARG A 118 15.15 16.24 -10.44
C ARG A 118 15.99 16.85 -9.31
N ASN A 119 15.33 17.10 -8.18
CA ASN A 119 15.99 17.48 -6.94
C ASN A 119 16.01 16.27 -6.01
N TYR A 120 17.20 15.80 -5.66
CA TYR A 120 17.45 14.68 -4.77
C TYR A 120 17.78 15.21 -3.38
N LEU A 121 17.07 14.73 -2.37
CA LEU A 121 17.24 15.07 -0.96
C LEU A 121 17.96 13.89 -0.30
N LEU A 122 19.19 14.10 0.16
CA LEU A 122 20.02 13.01 0.70
C LEU A 122 19.48 12.51 2.04
N THR A 123 19.61 11.21 2.29
CA THR A 123 19.30 10.59 3.58
C THR A 123 20.58 10.44 4.42
N SER A 124 20.47 10.15 5.72
CA SER A 124 21.65 10.08 6.62
C SER A 124 22.63 8.99 6.20
N ASP A 125 22.12 7.89 5.66
CA ASP A 125 22.86 6.71 5.18
C ASP A 125 23.44 6.87 3.76
N ALA A 126 23.33 8.07 3.17
CA ALA A 126 23.67 8.28 1.77
C ALA A 126 25.15 8.00 1.44
N GLU A 127 25.42 6.82 0.88
CA GLU A 127 26.75 6.45 0.36
C GLU A 127 26.81 6.61 -1.17
N LEU A 128 27.48 7.67 -1.63
CA LEU A 128 27.56 8.01 -3.05
C LEU A 128 28.93 7.61 -3.62
N SER A 129 29.00 6.43 -4.27
CA SER A 129 30.16 6.01 -5.07
C SER A 129 30.04 6.43 -6.53
N GLY A 130 28.82 6.67 -7.01
CA GLY A 130 28.53 7.20 -8.34
C GLY A 130 27.08 7.64 -8.52
N ILE A 131 26.76 8.14 -9.71
CA ILE A 131 25.45 8.73 -10.01
C ILE A 131 24.28 7.72 -9.95
N ASN A 132 24.57 6.43 -10.14
CA ASN A 132 23.58 5.36 -10.09
C ASN A 132 23.10 5.07 -8.66
N ASP A 133 23.81 5.54 -7.64
CA ASP A 133 23.47 5.32 -6.23
C ASP A 133 22.39 6.31 -5.77
N LEU A 134 22.28 7.48 -6.42
CA LEU A 134 21.37 8.55 -6.03
C LEU A 134 19.93 8.08 -5.78
N PRO A 135 19.27 7.30 -6.65
CA PRO A 135 17.88 6.88 -6.40
C PRO A 135 17.68 6.02 -5.14
N PHE A 136 18.74 5.37 -4.66
CA PHE A 136 18.73 4.51 -3.47
C PHE A 136 19.15 5.27 -2.21
N GLN A 137 20.02 6.26 -2.37
CA GLN A 137 20.63 7.04 -1.29
C GLN A 137 19.96 8.39 -1.05
N SER A 138 18.82 8.64 -1.71
CA SER A 138 18.12 9.93 -1.63
C SER A 138 16.64 9.80 -2.02
N VAL A 139 15.82 10.77 -1.62
CA VAL A 139 14.40 10.90 -1.97
C VAL A 139 14.23 12.06 -2.95
N THR A 140 13.34 11.96 -3.94
CA THR A 140 13.16 13.05 -4.92
C THR A 140 12.07 14.04 -4.51
N LEU A 141 12.28 15.34 -4.77
CA LEU A 141 11.25 16.37 -4.53
C LEU A 141 10.00 16.14 -5.39
N ASP A 142 10.20 15.69 -6.63
CA ASP A 142 9.12 15.35 -7.56
C ASP A 142 8.18 14.29 -6.96
N GLN A 143 8.76 13.28 -6.33
CA GLN A 143 8.01 12.25 -5.63
C GLN A 143 7.26 12.81 -4.44
N ILE A 144 7.94 13.58 -3.58
CA ILE A 144 7.29 14.20 -2.41
C ILE A 144 6.10 15.03 -2.88
N SER A 145 6.29 15.88 -3.89
CA SER A 145 5.22 16.69 -4.46
C SER A 145 4.07 15.86 -5.05
N ALA A 146 4.36 14.72 -5.68
CA ALA A 146 3.34 13.85 -6.25
C ALA A 146 2.57 13.05 -5.19
N ILE A 147 3.24 12.59 -4.13
CA ILE A 147 2.62 11.87 -3.01
C ILE A 147 1.68 12.81 -2.25
N LEU A 148 2.19 13.98 -1.87
CA LEU A 148 1.43 14.94 -1.08
C LEU A 148 0.28 15.54 -1.91
N GLY A 149 0.55 15.93 -3.16
CA GLY A 149 -0.43 16.51 -4.08
C GLY A 149 -1.52 15.54 -4.57
N GLY A 150 -1.36 14.23 -4.40
CA GLY A 150 -2.38 13.25 -4.79
C GLY A 150 -3.67 13.34 -3.98
N LYS A 151 -3.60 13.86 -2.75
CA LYS A 151 -4.75 14.09 -1.86
C LYS A 151 -4.91 15.54 -1.42
N ALA A 152 -3.80 16.28 -1.31
CA ALA A 152 -3.84 17.66 -0.85
C ALA A 152 -4.54 18.57 -1.87
N GLY A 153 -5.36 19.50 -1.37
CA GLY A 153 -5.93 20.56 -2.20
C GLY A 153 -4.89 21.63 -2.56
N SER A 154 -3.85 21.76 -1.74
CA SER A 154 -2.69 22.62 -1.99
C SER A 154 -1.45 22.17 -1.21
N GLN A 155 -0.26 22.49 -1.70
CA GLN A 155 0.99 22.13 -1.03
C GLN A 155 2.03 23.26 -1.06
N ILE A 156 2.77 23.39 0.04
CA ILE A 156 3.94 24.26 0.16
C ILE A 156 5.16 23.36 0.39
N LEU A 157 6.17 23.46 -0.48
CA LEU A 157 7.43 22.73 -0.39
C LEU A 157 8.55 23.73 -0.14
N MET A 158 9.20 23.67 1.03
CA MET A 158 10.24 24.59 1.43
C MET A 158 11.55 23.83 1.66
N LEU A 159 12.61 24.22 0.95
CA LEU A 159 13.90 23.54 0.96
C LEU A 159 15.00 24.47 1.46
N ASP A 160 15.55 24.14 2.62
CA ASP A 160 16.73 24.75 3.21
C ASP A 160 17.95 23.85 3.03
N SER A 161 18.33 23.64 1.76
CA SER A 161 19.38 22.69 1.41
C SER A 161 20.60 23.36 0.80
N CYS A 162 21.78 22.99 1.28
CA CYS A 162 23.05 23.30 0.62
C CYS A 162 23.13 22.52 -0.71
N ARG A 163 23.48 23.23 -1.79
CA ARG A 163 23.60 22.68 -3.16
C ARG A 163 25.05 22.39 -3.55
N ASP A 164 25.96 22.35 -2.58
CA ASP A 164 27.34 21.95 -2.83
C ASP A 164 27.36 20.45 -3.10
N ASN A 165 27.90 20.05 -4.26
CA ASN A 165 27.96 18.64 -4.65
C ASN A 165 28.96 17.90 -3.75
N PRO A 166 28.51 16.99 -2.87
CA PRO A 166 29.39 16.30 -1.92
C PRO A 166 30.22 15.21 -2.60
N VAL A 167 30.02 14.93 -3.90
CA VAL A 167 30.77 13.93 -4.67
C VAL A 167 31.97 14.61 -5.35
N PRO A 168 33.21 14.45 -4.84
CA PRO A 168 34.40 14.98 -5.48
C PRO A 168 34.61 14.22 -6.81
N ASP A 169 35.01 14.91 -7.88
CA ASP A 169 35.34 14.34 -9.20
C ASP A 169 34.21 13.75 -10.05
N ALA A 170 32.94 13.87 -9.65
CA ALA A 170 31.82 13.73 -10.59
C ALA A 170 31.73 14.96 -11.48
N LYS A 171 32.72 15.17 -12.38
CA LYS A 171 32.38 15.75 -13.68
C LYS A 171 31.29 14.83 -14.20
N LEU A 172 30.06 15.35 -14.22
CA LEU A 172 28.85 14.79 -14.78
C LEU A 172 29.07 14.51 -16.28
N ASN A 173 29.98 13.60 -16.59
CA ASN A 173 30.13 13.02 -17.90
C ASN A 173 28.90 12.14 -18.07
N ALA A 174 27.89 12.82 -18.59
CA ALA A 174 26.75 12.38 -19.37
C ALA A 174 27.00 11.26 -20.40
N GLU A 175 28.05 10.43 -20.27
CA GLU A 175 28.31 9.27 -21.12
C GLU A 175 27.52 8.03 -20.67
N VAL A 176 26.35 8.23 -20.07
CA VAL A 176 25.38 7.16 -19.78
C VAL A 176 24.31 7.22 -20.85
N GLY A 177 24.22 6.14 -21.65
CA GLY A 177 23.33 6.02 -22.81
C GLY A 177 21.91 6.54 -22.56
N ALA A 178 21.48 7.43 -23.45
CA ALA A 178 20.27 8.24 -23.38
C ALA A 178 18.94 7.48 -23.54
N GLN A 179 18.80 6.27 -23.01
CA GLN A 179 17.65 5.43 -23.36
C GLN A 179 16.60 5.26 -22.25
N LEU A 180 16.88 5.57 -20.97
CA LEU A 180 15.86 5.50 -19.89
C LEU A 180 15.90 6.57 -18.79
N TYR A 181 16.90 7.48 -18.73
CA TYR A 181 16.73 8.94 -18.73
C TYR A 181 17.93 9.77 -18.21
N GLU A 182 18.07 10.93 -18.88
CA GLU A 182 18.62 12.24 -18.48
C GLU A 182 20.11 12.40 -18.14
N ALA A 183 20.92 12.21 -19.17
CA ALA A 183 21.90 13.21 -19.50
C ALA A 183 21.40 14.07 -20.69
N ARG A 184 20.72 15.18 -20.41
CA ARG A 184 20.57 16.27 -21.39
C ARG A 184 21.19 17.53 -20.80
N GLU A 185 22.10 18.15 -21.54
CA GLU A 185 22.55 19.50 -21.25
C GLU A 185 21.41 20.48 -21.58
N GLY A 186 20.90 21.17 -20.56
CA GLY A 186 19.88 22.21 -20.69
C GLY A 186 19.24 22.55 -19.35
N PHE A 187 19.00 23.85 -19.10
CA PHE A 187 18.25 24.31 -17.92
C PHE A 187 16.81 23.79 -17.99
N ASP A 188 16.46 22.83 -17.13
CA ASP A 188 15.09 22.31 -16.98
C ASP A 188 14.59 22.60 -15.56
N VAL A 189 13.41 23.22 -15.45
CA VAL A 189 12.81 23.70 -14.19
C VAL A 189 11.86 22.64 -13.66
N PHE A 190 11.94 22.31 -12.36
CA PHE A 190 10.96 21.47 -11.67
C PHE A 190 9.53 21.98 -11.94
N ARG A 191 8.65 21.12 -12.48
CA ARG A 191 7.26 21.46 -12.81
C ARG A 191 6.31 20.79 -11.83
N PRO A 192 5.99 21.44 -10.71
CA PRO A 192 5.06 20.87 -9.76
C PRO A 192 3.63 20.82 -10.32
N PRO A 193 2.74 19.97 -9.76
CA PRO A 193 1.32 19.97 -10.09
C PRO A 193 0.66 21.31 -9.72
N LEU A 194 -0.57 21.55 -10.19
CA LEU A 194 -1.33 22.75 -9.83
C LEU A 194 -1.49 22.88 -8.30
N ASN A 195 -1.67 24.12 -7.82
CA ASN A 195 -1.78 24.44 -6.38
C ASN A 195 -0.54 24.06 -5.55
N THR A 196 0.65 24.20 -6.15
CA THR A 196 1.93 23.99 -5.45
C THR A 196 2.73 25.28 -5.37
N LEU A 197 3.29 25.55 -4.19
CA LEU A 197 4.28 26.59 -3.94
C LEU A 197 5.59 25.92 -3.55
N VAL A 198 6.68 26.21 -4.25
CA VAL A 198 8.02 25.72 -3.94
C VAL A 198 8.91 26.90 -3.57
N ALA A 199 9.54 26.85 -2.41
CA ALA A 199 10.44 27.88 -1.91
C ALA A 199 11.81 27.27 -1.59
N PHE A 200 12.86 27.94 -2.04
CA PHE A 200 14.26 27.54 -1.87
C PHE A 200 15.00 28.59 -1.05
N SER A 201 15.93 28.15 -0.20
CA SER A 201 16.73 29.04 0.64
C SER A 201 17.69 29.94 -0.14
N THR A 202 18.02 29.60 -1.38
CA THR A 202 18.89 30.40 -2.25
C THR A 202 18.51 30.26 -3.73
N SER A 203 19.08 31.12 -4.58
CA SER A 203 18.83 31.15 -6.02
C SER A 203 19.51 29.98 -6.76
N PRO A 204 19.02 29.57 -7.94
CA PRO A 204 19.61 28.47 -8.69
C PRO A 204 21.11 28.69 -8.97
N GLY A 205 21.93 27.70 -8.62
CA GLY A 205 23.39 27.74 -8.82
C GLY A 205 24.18 28.48 -7.75
N ALA A 206 23.51 28.99 -6.70
CA ALA A 206 24.15 29.54 -5.51
C ALA A 206 24.07 28.56 -4.33
N THR A 207 24.96 28.74 -3.35
CA THR A 207 25.00 27.96 -2.11
C THR A 207 24.33 28.76 -0.98
N ALA A 208 23.57 28.09 -0.12
CA ALA A 208 22.98 28.70 1.07
C ALA A 208 24.04 28.84 2.18
N LEU A 209 23.91 29.84 3.04
CA LEU A 209 24.80 30.01 4.19
C LEU A 209 24.25 29.25 5.40
N ASP A 210 25.13 28.57 6.13
CA ASP A 210 24.76 27.82 7.34
C ASP A 210 24.46 28.76 8.54
N GLY A 211 24.93 30.01 8.51
CA GLY A 211 24.78 30.95 9.63
C GLY A 211 25.75 30.65 10.78
N GLU A 212 25.41 31.11 11.99
CA GLU A 212 26.27 30.92 13.17
C GLU A 212 26.12 29.51 13.76
N PRO A 213 27.22 28.85 14.15
CA PRO A 213 27.18 27.51 14.74
C PRO A 213 26.22 27.41 15.93
N GLY A 214 25.31 26.43 15.91
CA GLY A 214 24.33 26.19 16.97
C GLY A 214 23.08 27.10 16.91
N GLY A 215 22.99 27.99 15.92
CA GLY A 215 21.77 28.74 15.59
C GLY A 215 20.94 28.09 14.48
N ASN A 216 19.95 28.83 14.00
CA ASN A 216 19.22 28.51 12.77
C ASN A 216 19.93 29.15 11.56
N SER A 217 19.76 28.57 10.37
CA SER A 217 20.17 29.20 9.11
C SER A 217 19.50 30.57 8.95
N PRO A 218 20.12 31.53 8.22
CA PRO A 218 19.50 32.83 7.95
C PRO A 218 18.11 32.71 7.31
N TYR A 219 17.93 31.70 6.46
CA TYR A 219 16.65 31.42 5.81
C TYR A 219 15.59 30.99 6.82
N THR A 220 15.87 29.93 7.58
CA THR A 220 14.92 29.39 8.56
C THR A 220 14.62 30.37 9.69
N ALA A 221 15.65 31.09 10.18
CA ALA A 221 15.49 32.16 11.16
C ALA A 221 14.54 33.27 10.67
N SER A 222 14.57 33.59 9.37
CA SER A 222 13.63 34.55 8.78
C SER A 222 12.22 33.96 8.67
N VAL A 223 12.08 32.71 8.17
CA VAL A 223 10.78 32.05 8.03
C VAL A 223 10.01 32.01 9.35
N VAL A 224 10.64 31.51 10.43
CA VAL A 224 9.99 31.36 11.75
C VAL A 224 9.64 32.69 12.42
N ARG A 225 10.23 33.80 11.96
CA ARG A 225 9.90 35.16 12.43
C ARG A 225 8.79 35.80 11.59
N GLN A 226 8.83 35.64 10.28
CA GLN A 226 7.98 36.41 9.36
C GLN A 226 6.55 35.87 9.28
N PHE A 227 6.35 34.54 9.33
CA PHE A 227 5.00 33.95 9.31
C PHE A 227 4.17 34.29 10.56
N PRO A 228 4.67 34.08 11.81
CA PRO A 228 3.92 34.46 13.02
C PRO A 228 3.64 35.96 13.12
N ALA A 229 4.52 36.81 12.57
CA ALA A 229 4.32 38.26 12.57
C ALA A 229 3.23 38.73 11.59
N ARG A 230 2.85 37.89 10.61
CA ARG A 230 1.91 38.23 9.52
C ARG A 230 0.85 37.14 9.30
N PRO A 231 0.07 36.75 10.31
CA PRO A 231 -0.87 35.63 10.21
C PRO A 231 -2.08 35.90 9.29
N GLN A 232 -2.27 37.14 8.85
CA GLN A 232 -3.35 37.56 7.95
C GLN A 232 -2.91 37.70 6.49
N GLU A 233 -1.60 37.62 6.21
CA GLU A 233 -1.05 37.76 4.86
C GLU A 233 -0.92 36.40 4.17
N ASP A 234 -1.00 36.41 2.83
CA ASP A 234 -0.78 35.19 2.05
C ASP A 234 0.70 34.82 1.97
N ALA A 235 0.98 33.52 1.79
CA ALA A 235 2.33 32.96 1.84
C ALA A 235 3.29 33.62 0.84
N MET A 236 2.83 34.02 -0.35
CA MET A 236 3.66 34.70 -1.34
C MET A 236 4.13 36.08 -0.85
N THR A 237 3.25 36.80 -0.16
CA THR A 237 3.59 38.11 0.43
C THR A 237 4.61 37.95 1.56
N VAL A 238 4.44 36.93 2.42
CA VAL A 238 5.40 36.62 3.49
C VAL A 238 6.76 36.18 2.92
N LEU A 239 6.79 35.37 1.86
CA LEU A 239 8.02 34.96 1.19
C LEU A 239 8.81 36.14 0.60
N ALA A 240 8.13 37.17 0.08
CA ALA A 240 8.80 38.38 -0.37
C ALA A 240 9.47 39.13 0.78
N ALA A 241 8.85 39.17 1.96
CA ALA A 241 9.46 39.72 3.17
C ALA A 241 10.66 38.88 3.65
N ILE A 242 10.54 37.55 3.63
CA ILE A 242 11.64 36.62 3.95
C ILE A 242 12.84 36.86 3.04
N ARG A 243 12.63 36.98 1.72
CA ARG A 243 13.70 37.27 0.77
C ARG A 243 14.45 38.57 1.10
N GLY A 244 13.74 39.65 1.41
CA GLY A 244 14.37 40.93 1.77
C GLY A 244 15.18 40.85 3.06
N ASP A 245 14.68 40.10 4.04
CA ASP A 245 15.30 39.90 5.34
C ASP A 245 16.55 39.00 5.27
N VAL A 246 16.51 37.91 4.51
CA VAL A 246 17.67 37.04 4.25
C VAL A 246 18.75 37.78 3.46
N TYR A 247 18.35 38.52 2.42
CA TYR A 247 19.30 39.33 1.64
C TYR A 247 20.02 40.35 2.52
N ALA A 248 19.29 41.07 3.38
CA ALA A 248 19.89 42.05 4.29
C ALA A 248 20.78 41.42 5.37
N SER A 249 20.32 40.33 6.01
CA SER A 249 21.05 39.68 7.11
C SER A 249 22.30 38.92 6.66
N THR A 250 22.36 38.49 5.40
CA THR A 250 23.53 37.80 4.82
C THR A 250 24.51 38.75 4.13
N GLY A 251 24.40 40.06 4.37
CA GLY A 251 25.29 41.05 3.75
C GLY A 251 25.12 41.13 2.23
N ASN A 252 23.91 40.89 1.73
CA ASN A 252 23.51 40.91 0.32
C ASN A 252 24.07 39.75 -0.53
N ILE A 253 24.36 38.60 0.09
CA ILE A 253 24.94 37.43 -0.59
C ILE A 253 23.86 36.41 -0.98
N GLN A 254 22.98 36.05 -0.03
CA GLN A 254 21.99 34.99 -0.23
C GLN A 254 20.64 35.59 -0.65
N VAL A 255 20.04 35.04 -1.71
CA VAL A 255 18.73 35.47 -2.23
C VAL A 255 17.81 34.26 -2.31
N PRO A 256 16.82 34.11 -1.41
CA PRO A 256 15.80 33.08 -1.52
C PRO A 256 15.01 33.17 -2.83
N TRP A 257 14.53 32.03 -3.31
CA TRP A 257 13.84 31.90 -4.58
C TRP A 257 12.56 31.07 -4.46
N GLU A 258 11.52 31.40 -5.22
CA GLU A 258 10.24 30.70 -5.21
C GLU A 258 9.68 30.42 -6.61
N SER A 259 8.90 29.35 -6.72
CA SER A 259 8.15 28.94 -7.91
C SER A 259 6.72 28.57 -7.51
N SER A 260 5.71 28.94 -8.29
CA SER A 260 4.31 28.80 -7.90
C SER A 260 3.41 28.41 -9.07
N THR A 261 2.53 27.45 -8.82
CA THR A 261 1.40 27.05 -9.66
C THR A 261 0.06 27.29 -8.94
N LEU A 262 0.07 28.12 -7.90
CA LEU A 262 -1.10 28.41 -7.07
C LEU A 262 -2.23 29.06 -7.88
N MET A 263 -3.43 28.47 -7.83
CA MET A 263 -4.64 29.09 -8.39
C MET A 263 -5.39 29.96 -7.37
N GLN A 264 -5.07 29.82 -6.09
CA GLN A 264 -5.68 30.55 -4.98
C GLN A 264 -4.61 30.98 -3.97
N LYS A 265 -4.91 32.02 -3.19
CA LYS A 265 -4.02 32.46 -2.11
C LYS A 265 -4.01 31.41 -0.99
N ILE A 266 -2.81 31.07 -0.53
CA ILE A 266 -2.60 30.18 0.61
C ILE A 266 -2.20 31.01 1.84
N TYR A 267 -2.70 30.61 3.00
CA TYR A 267 -2.40 31.22 4.29
C TYR A 267 -1.98 30.13 5.28
N LEU A 268 -1.03 30.43 6.15
CA LEU A 268 -0.78 29.65 7.37
C LEU A 268 -1.54 30.36 8.49
N ARG A 269 -2.59 29.73 9.05
CA ARG A 269 -3.43 30.33 10.11
C ARG A 269 -3.59 29.39 11.31
N PRO A 270 -3.61 29.92 12.54
CA PRO A 270 -3.94 29.12 13.71
C PRO A 270 -5.34 28.51 13.59
N PRO A 271 -5.57 27.31 14.14
CA PRO A 271 -6.86 26.65 14.09
C PRO A 271 -7.89 27.40 14.95
N GLN A 272 -9.17 27.30 14.59
CA GLN A 272 -10.25 27.88 15.38
C GLN A 272 -10.49 27.03 16.63
N GLN A 273 -10.01 27.49 17.78
CA GLN A 273 -10.06 26.77 19.07
C GLN A 273 -11.34 27.03 19.88
N THR A 274 -12.23 27.90 19.39
CA THR A 274 -13.45 28.30 20.11
C THR A 274 -14.61 28.42 19.15
N LEU A 275 -15.73 27.81 19.52
CA LEU A 275 -16.99 27.88 18.77
C LEU A 275 -18.11 28.40 19.68
N ASN A 276 -18.88 29.36 19.18
CA ASN A 276 -20.09 29.87 19.81
C ASN A 276 -21.32 29.35 19.06
N ILE A 277 -22.22 28.65 19.75
CA ILE A 277 -23.41 28.07 19.12
C ILE A 277 -24.52 29.12 19.03
N ALA A 278 -24.90 29.48 17.80
CA ALA A 278 -25.88 30.51 17.51
C ALA A 278 -27.31 30.14 17.96
N GLN A 279 -28.12 31.15 18.29
CA GLN A 279 -29.51 31.01 18.69
C GLN A 279 -30.41 30.77 17.47
N SER A 280 -30.95 29.57 17.28
CA SER A 280 -32.05 29.33 16.33
C SER A 280 -33.13 28.40 16.92
N GLU A 281 -34.25 29.01 17.34
CA GLU A 281 -35.58 28.44 17.75
C GLU A 281 -35.62 27.31 18.83
N PRO A 282 -36.78 27.05 19.50
CA PRO A 282 -36.84 26.93 20.96
C PRO A 282 -36.02 25.78 21.53
N ALA A 283 -35.24 26.14 22.55
CA ALA A 283 -34.28 25.30 23.25
C ALA A 283 -34.90 23.97 23.71
N ALA A 284 -34.36 22.87 23.19
CA ALA A 284 -34.35 21.63 23.95
C ALA A 284 -33.75 21.92 25.34
N THR A 285 -34.35 21.38 26.39
CA THR A 285 -33.87 21.60 27.76
C THR A 285 -32.48 20.99 27.90
N LEU A 286 -31.43 21.83 27.89
CA LEU A 286 -30.06 21.38 28.07
C LEU A 286 -29.87 20.81 29.48
N ALA A 287 -29.07 19.74 29.59
CA ALA A 287 -28.64 19.24 30.89
C ALA A 287 -27.68 20.24 31.55
N SER A 288 -27.67 20.28 32.90
CA SER A 288 -26.78 21.18 33.65
C SER A 288 -25.33 20.73 33.50
N LEU A 289 -24.40 21.68 33.34
CA LEU A 289 -22.95 21.41 33.33
C LEU A 289 -22.46 20.77 34.63
N ASP A 290 -23.15 20.97 35.76
CA ASP A 290 -22.80 20.31 37.03
C ASP A 290 -23.03 18.79 37.01
N GLN A 291 -23.89 18.32 36.10
CA GLN A 291 -24.16 16.89 35.90
C GLN A 291 -23.16 16.24 34.94
N LEU A 292 -22.35 17.04 34.24
CA LEU A 292 -21.31 16.53 33.35
C LEU A 292 -20.15 15.94 34.16
N PRO A 293 -19.82 14.65 33.98
CA PRO A 293 -18.66 14.05 34.62
C PRO A 293 -17.37 14.79 34.27
N ALA A 294 -16.41 14.85 35.20
CA ALA A 294 -15.10 15.44 34.93
C ALA A 294 -14.28 14.62 33.92
N GLU A 295 -14.55 13.32 33.83
CA GLU A 295 -13.93 12.40 32.87
C GLU A 295 -15.01 11.59 32.16
N LEU A 296 -14.87 11.47 30.84
CA LEU A 296 -15.77 10.70 30.00
C LEU A 296 -14.95 9.78 29.10
N SER A 297 -15.23 8.48 29.16
CA SER A 297 -14.51 7.47 28.35
C SER A 297 -15.35 7.08 27.13
N VAL A 298 -14.77 7.28 25.95
CA VAL A 298 -15.39 7.01 24.64
C VAL A 298 -14.73 5.79 24.03
N LYS A 299 -15.49 4.70 23.87
CA LYS A 299 -15.04 3.48 23.19
C LYS A 299 -15.62 3.44 21.78
N ILE A 300 -14.77 3.47 20.77
CA ILE A 300 -15.17 3.62 19.35
C ILE A 300 -14.36 2.67 18.45
N PRO A 301 -14.90 2.24 17.30
CA PRO A 301 -14.10 1.55 16.30
C PRO A 301 -12.97 2.46 15.80
N LEU A 302 -11.78 1.89 15.57
CA LEU A 302 -10.68 2.61 14.92
C LEU A 302 -11.10 2.91 13.48
N GLY A 303 -11.02 4.18 13.13
CA GLY A 303 -11.31 4.71 11.80
C GLY A 303 -10.43 5.92 11.54
N ARG A 304 -10.49 6.46 10.32
CA ARG A 304 -9.64 7.59 9.90
C ARG A 304 -10.14 8.94 10.41
N SER A 305 -11.44 9.03 10.67
CA SER A 305 -12.12 10.21 11.21
C SER A 305 -13.29 9.75 12.05
N LEU A 306 -13.38 10.27 13.27
CA LEU A 306 -14.31 9.83 14.31
C LEU A 306 -15.09 11.04 14.83
N GLU A 307 -16.41 11.00 14.75
CA GLU A 307 -17.26 12.05 15.31
C GLU A 307 -17.53 11.78 16.81
N LEU A 308 -17.01 12.61 17.70
CA LEU A 308 -17.05 12.44 19.16
C LEU A 308 -18.18 13.22 19.85
N ALA A 309 -19.18 13.68 19.10
CA ALA A 309 -20.15 14.66 19.59
C ALA A 309 -21.28 14.06 20.45
N SER A 310 -21.53 12.75 20.37
CA SER A 310 -22.75 12.14 20.91
C SER A 310 -22.84 12.19 22.44
N GLU A 311 -21.71 12.08 23.13
CA GLU A 311 -21.62 11.96 24.58
C GLU A 311 -21.72 13.32 25.29
N ILE A 312 -21.36 14.40 24.59
CA ILE A 312 -21.44 15.78 25.10
C ILE A 312 -22.65 16.54 24.55
N GLN A 313 -23.28 16.05 23.48
CA GLN A 313 -24.46 16.66 22.86
C GLN A 313 -25.56 17.11 23.86
N PRO A 314 -25.91 16.34 24.91
CA PRO A 314 -26.93 16.76 25.88
C PRO A 314 -26.62 18.06 26.64
N TYR A 315 -25.34 18.45 26.68
CA TYR A 315 -24.83 19.63 27.40
C TYR A 315 -24.45 20.77 26.44
N VAL A 316 -24.65 20.59 25.14
CA VAL A 316 -24.18 21.51 24.11
C VAL A 316 -25.36 22.01 23.30
N GLY A 317 -25.64 23.31 23.39
CA GLY A 317 -26.70 23.97 22.60
C GLY A 317 -26.53 25.47 22.52
N ALA A 318 -27.56 26.17 22.01
CA ALA A 318 -27.53 27.62 21.80
C ALA A 318 -27.09 28.38 23.08
N GLY A 319 -26.09 29.25 22.93
CA GLY A 319 -25.50 29.99 24.06
C GLY A 319 -24.44 29.23 24.87
N THR A 320 -24.08 28.00 24.46
CA THR A 320 -22.90 27.29 24.98
C THR A 320 -21.67 27.68 24.15
N THR A 321 -20.59 28.05 24.84
CA THR A 321 -19.26 28.17 24.21
C THR A 321 -18.48 26.89 24.48
N VAL A 322 -17.87 26.34 23.44
CA VAL A 322 -17.01 25.15 23.53
C VAL A 322 -15.61 25.51 23.06
N SER A 323 -14.61 25.14 23.85
CA SER A 323 -13.20 25.38 23.56
C SER A 323 -12.34 24.16 23.86
N ILE A 324 -11.30 23.93 23.06
CA ILE A 324 -10.28 22.90 23.32
C ILE A 324 -9.22 23.53 24.21
N VAL A 325 -9.05 23.02 25.43
CA VAL A 325 -8.05 23.51 26.39
C VAL A 325 -6.74 22.72 26.26
N GLU A 326 -6.85 21.41 26.07
CA GLU A 326 -5.73 20.51 25.83
C GLU A 326 -6.05 19.69 24.58
N THR A 327 -5.24 19.85 23.53
CA THR A 327 -5.36 19.07 22.30
C THR A 327 -4.86 17.65 22.51
N SER A 328 -5.30 16.74 21.67
CA SER A 328 -4.80 15.37 21.71
C SER A 328 -3.33 15.30 21.27
N SER A 329 -2.65 14.26 21.75
CA SER A 329 -1.22 14.02 21.47
C SER A 329 -0.99 13.04 20.32
N ALA A 330 -2.00 12.26 19.95
CA ALA A 330 -1.92 11.20 18.95
C ALA A 330 -2.93 11.37 17.80
N GLY A 331 -3.48 12.58 17.61
CA GLY A 331 -4.44 12.87 16.57
C GLY A 331 -4.77 14.35 16.47
N VAL A 332 -5.72 14.67 15.58
CA VAL A 332 -6.20 16.03 15.35
C VAL A 332 -7.63 16.14 15.75
N THR A 333 -7.93 17.14 16.56
CA THR A 333 -9.30 17.46 16.95
C THR A 333 -9.76 18.73 16.23
N SER A 334 -10.94 18.70 15.65
CA SER A 334 -11.59 19.88 15.07
C SER A 334 -12.97 20.11 15.67
N LEU A 335 -13.30 21.38 15.91
CA LEU A 335 -14.63 21.84 16.34
C LEU A 335 -15.27 22.60 15.19
N GLN A 336 -16.50 22.24 14.84
CA GLN A 336 -17.29 22.94 13.82
C GLN A 336 -18.75 23.12 14.23
N SER A 337 -19.37 24.17 13.69
CA SER A 337 -20.82 24.35 13.73
C SER A 337 -21.44 23.58 12.58
N GLY A 338 -22.16 22.50 12.87
CA GLY A 338 -22.88 21.71 11.87
C GLY A 338 -24.07 22.48 11.25
N ASP A 339 -24.59 21.94 10.14
CA ASP A 339 -25.79 22.43 9.47
C ASP A 339 -26.99 22.35 10.44
N GLY A 340 -27.42 23.50 11.00
CA GLY A 340 -28.55 23.57 11.93
C GLY A 340 -28.22 23.78 13.42
N ALA A 341 -27.05 24.34 13.76
CA ALA A 341 -26.62 24.72 15.12
C ALA A 341 -26.19 23.57 16.07
N ALA A 342 -26.00 22.35 15.55
CA ALA A 342 -25.39 21.25 16.33
C ALA A 342 -23.85 21.32 16.29
N LEU A 343 -23.18 21.09 17.43
CA LEU A 343 -21.72 20.99 17.48
C LEU A 343 -21.26 19.68 16.83
N SER A 344 -20.30 19.76 15.91
CA SER A 344 -19.54 18.61 15.42
C SER A 344 -18.12 18.66 15.99
N LEU A 345 -17.78 17.66 16.80
CA LEU A 345 -16.44 17.42 17.33
C LEU A 345 -15.86 16.23 16.58
N ASN A 346 -14.86 16.47 15.73
CA ASN A 346 -14.22 15.40 14.97
C ASN A 346 -12.82 15.13 15.48
N TYR A 347 -12.43 13.87 15.46
CA TYR A 347 -11.12 13.40 15.84
C TYR A 347 -10.55 12.50 14.74
N ALA A 348 -9.40 12.88 14.20
CA ALA A 348 -8.66 12.07 13.23
C ALA A 348 -7.39 11.53 13.91
N PRO A 349 -7.29 10.22 14.18
CA PRO A 349 -6.08 9.64 14.75
C PRO A 349 -4.90 9.73 13.78
N GLN A 350 -3.71 9.90 14.31
CA GLN A 350 -2.47 9.71 13.57
C GLN A 350 -2.20 8.20 13.41
N LEU A 351 -2.25 7.73 12.17
CA LEU A 351 -2.08 6.33 11.81
C LEU A 351 -0.63 5.99 11.45
N ASN A 352 -0.23 4.77 11.77
CA ASN A 352 1.07 4.18 11.42
C ASN A 352 0.86 2.91 10.62
N GLU A 353 1.76 2.63 9.67
CA GLU A 353 1.78 1.33 9.00
C GLU A 353 2.41 0.25 9.89
N LEU A 354 1.60 -0.71 10.32
CA LEU A 354 1.97 -1.75 11.28
C LEU A 354 1.54 -3.13 10.76
N PRO A 355 2.48 -4.09 10.66
CA PRO A 355 2.12 -5.47 10.36
C PRO A 355 1.24 -6.04 11.48
N ALA A 356 0.04 -6.48 11.15
CA ALA A 356 -0.96 -6.94 12.12
C ALA A 356 -0.52 -8.16 12.94
N ARG A 357 0.42 -8.97 12.43
CA ARG A 357 1.01 -10.11 13.18
C ARG A 357 1.80 -9.70 14.42
N LYS A 358 2.37 -8.49 14.41
CA LYS A 358 3.14 -7.93 15.54
C LYS A 358 2.24 -7.11 16.46
N ASP A 359 1.00 -6.86 16.05
CA ASP A 359 0.00 -6.07 16.74
C ASP A 359 -0.82 -6.99 17.65
N GLY A 360 -0.61 -6.92 18.97
CA GLY A 360 -1.25 -7.79 19.97
C GLY A 360 -2.76 -7.58 20.18
N GLY A 361 -3.51 -7.17 19.14
CA GLY A 361 -4.93 -6.81 19.21
C GLY A 361 -5.11 -5.40 19.75
N GLN A 362 -4.73 -4.40 18.96
CA GLN A 362 -4.26 -3.16 19.56
C GLN A 362 -5.38 -2.08 19.58
N VAL A 363 -5.82 -1.80 20.80
CA VAL A 363 -6.58 -0.61 21.16
C VAL A 363 -5.65 0.60 21.07
N ARG A 364 -6.05 1.67 20.36
CA ARG A 364 -5.36 2.97 20.39
C ARG A 364 -6.05 3.86 21.42
N THR A 365 -5.29 4.56 22.24
CA THR A 365 -5.84 5.48 23.24
C THR A 365 -5.33 6.88 23.01
N ASP A 366 -6.16 7.87 23.28
CA ASP A 366 -5.77 9.28 23.28
C ASP A 366 -6.61 10.05 24.30
N ARG A 367 -6.28 11.31 24.55
CA ARG A 367 -7.04 12.16 25.46
C ARG A 367 -7.11 13.60 24.97
N MET A 368 -8.16 14.31 25.37
CA MET A 368 -8.25 15.76 25.19
C MET A 368 -9.07 16.39 26.31
N VAL A 369 -8.93 17.71 26.50
CA VAL A 369 -9.73 18.46 27.47
C VAL A 369 -10.55 19.52 26.76
N LEU A 370 -11.87 19.46 26.95
CA LEU A 370 -12.81 20.46 26.47
C LEU A 370 -13.30 21.32 27.62
N ARG A 371 -13.46 22.61 27.36
CA ARG A 371 -14.12 23.55 28.27
C ARG A 371 -15.46 23.97 27.68
N LEU A 372 -16.52 23.72 28.44
CA LEU A 372 -17.88 24.13 28.14
C LEU A 372 -18.26 25.30 29.06
N ALA A 373 -18.85 26.34 28.50
CA ALA A 373 -19.35 27.49 29.25
C ALA A 373 -20.81 27.80 28.88
N GLN A 374 -21.69 27.91 29.88
CA GLN A 374 -23.09 28.28 29.76
C GLN A 374 -23.41 29.40 30.76
N GLY A 375 -23.49 30.65 30.28
CA GLY A 375 -23.60 31.81 31.17
C GLY A 375 -22.37 31.92 32.08
N GLU A 376 -22.58 31.89 33.41
CA GLU A 376 -21.49 31.89 34.40
C GLU A 376 -20.95 30.48 34.73
N ALA A 377 -21.67 29.42 34.34
CA ALA A 377 -21.23 28.05 34.60
C ALA A 377 -20.13 27.65 33.62
N VAL A 378 -18.98 27.20 34.14
CA VAL A 378 -17.84 26.73 33.36
C VAL A 378 -17.42 25.36 33.86
N ARG A 379 -17.22 24.41 32.95
CA ARG A 379 -16.79 23.05 33.28
C ARG A 379 -15.76 22.55 32.27
N ASP A 380 -14.65 22.02 32.80
CA ASP A 380 -13.67 21.28 32.02
C ASP A 380 -14.00 19.79 32.08
N VAL A 381 -14.01 19.12 30.93
CA VAL A 381 -14.24 17.69 30.79
C VAL A 381 -13.07 17.04 30.04
N THR A 382 -12.52 15.98 30.63
CA THR A 382 -11.50 15.15 30.00
C THR A 382 -12.18 14.06 29.20
N LEU A 383 -11.92 14.00 27.89
CA LEU A 383 -12.35 12.91 27.03
C LEU A 383 -11.21 11.90 26.89
N ASN A 384 -11.43 10.69 27.39
CA ASN A 384 -10.52 9.55 27.23
C ASN A 384 -11.01 8.71 26.04
N LEU A 385 -10.24 8.64 24.96
CA LEU A 385 -10.60 7.89 23.76
C LEU A 385 -9.98 6.49 23.78
N GLU A 386 -10.78 5.49 23.45
CA GLU A 386 -10.37 4.09 23.30
C GLU A 386 -10.86 3.58 21.93
N MET A 387 -9.95 3.56 20.95
CA MET A 387 -10.23 3.18 19.57
C MET A 387 -9.84 1.73 19.30
N ILE A 388 -10.78 0.93 18.84
CA ILE A 388 -10.63 -0.52 18.73
C ILE A 388 -10.55 -0.93 17.25
N ALA A 389 -9.41 -1.49 16.84
CA ALA A 389 -9.25 -2.06 15.50
C ALA A 389 -10.25 -3.20 15.28
N ARG A 390 -10.91 -3.23 14.11
CA ARG A 390 -11.80 -4.34 13.76
C ARG A 390 -10.98 -5.55 13.33
N GLN A 391 -11.55 -6.74 13.55
CA GLN A 391 -10.90 -7.98 13.12
C GLN A 391 -10.68 -8.01 11.59
N CYS A 392 -11.56 -7.39 10.80
CA CYS A 392 -11.36 -7.27 9.36
C CYS A 392 -10.06 -6.52 9.00
N ASP A 393 -9.77 -5.41 9.67
CA ASP A 393 -8.53 -4.64 9.44
C ASP A 393 -7.29 -5.47 9.85
N LEU A 394 -7.38 -6.23 10.95
CA LEU A 394 -6.30 -7.09 11.44
C LEU A 394 -6.01 -8.31 10.54
N GLU A 395 -7.04 -8.88 9.92
CA GLU A 395 -6.90 -10.07 9.08
C GLU A 395 -6.61 -9.74 7.61
N ALA A 396 -7.14 -8.62 7.11
CA ALA A 396 -7.19 -8.33 5.68
C ALA A 396 -6.85 -6.88 5.32
N GLY A 397 -6.32 -6.08 6.23
CA GLY A 397 -5.70 -4.79 5.90
C GLY A 397 -4.54 -4.95 4.90
N ASP A 398 -4.30 -3.92 4.10
CA ASP A 398 -3.31 -3.95 3.01
C ASP A 398 -2.23 -2.89 3.21
N LEU A 399 -1.00 -3.23 2.79
CA LEU A 399 0.14 -2.31 2.89
C LEU A 399 0.00 -1.20 1.83
N LEU A 400 0.43 0.01 2.15
CA LEU A 400 0.28 1.22 1.32
C LEU A 400 -1.17 1.57 0.99
N ASP A 401 -2.13 1.11 1.78
CA ASP A 401 -3.54 1.48 1.62
C ASP A 401 -3.79 2.88 2.20
N LEU A 402 -3.85 3.87 1.31
CA LEU A 402 -4.09 5.28 1.67
C LEU A 402 -5.44 5.51 2.36
N GLN A 403 -6.38 4.56 2.30
CA GLN A 403 -7.68 4.63 2.97
C GLN A 403 -7.85 3.54 4.05
N GLY A 404 -6.76 2.82 4.36
CA GLY A 404 -6.69 1.89 5.47
C GLY A 404 -6.51 2.60 6.82
N VAL A 405 -6.54 1.80 7.89
CA VAL A 405 -6.27 2.22 9.28
C VAL A 405 -4.83 1.95 9.71
N GLY A 406 -3.92 1.73 8.75
CA GLY A 406 -2.50 1.47 8.99
C GLY A 406 -2.17 0.03 9.42
N LEU A 407 -3.15 -0.83 9.66
CA LEU A 407 -2.91 -2.24 9.92
C LEU A 407 -2.89 -3.02 8.61
N TYR A 408 -1.89 -3.90 8.43
CA TYR A 408 -1.79 -4.69 7.21
C TYR A 408 -1.32 -6.13 7.41
N ARG A 409 -1.64 -6.97 6.44
CA ARG A 409 -1.07 -8.29 6.22
C ARG A 409 -0.63 -8.45 4.77
N TYR A 410 0.56 -9.02 4.57
CA TYR A 410 0.94 -9.44 3.23
C TYR A 410 0.00 -10.54 2.74
N PRO A 411 -0.19 -10.70 1.41
CA PRO A 411 -1.00 -11.77 0.84
C PRO A 411 -0.77 -13.12 1.52
N ASN A 412 0.47 -13.62 1.56
CA ASN A 412 0.87 -14.89 2.17
C ASN A 412 0.55 -15.02 3.69
N GLU A 413 0.12 -13.96 4.36
CA GLU A 413 -0.15 -13.92 5.79
C GLU A 413 -1.63 -13.92 6.17
N ILE A 414 -2.51 -13.69 5.20
CA ILE A 414 -3.96 -13.62 5.41
C ILE A 414 -4.50 -15.01 5.74
N ASN A 415 -5.21 -15.13 6.87
CA ASN A 415 -6.07 -16.29 7.13
C ASN A 415 -7.38 -16.07 6.36
N LEU A 416 -7.49 -16.68 5.19
CA LEU A 416 -8.56 -16.40 4.25
C LEU A 416 -9.97 -16.61 4.81
N LYS A 417 -10.18 -17.62 5.68
CA LYS A 417 -11.50 -17.89 6.24
C LYS A 417 -11.86 -16.89 7.34
N ALA A 418 -10.93 -16.66 8.27
CA ALA A 418 -11.12 -15.67 9.33
C ALA A 418 -11.32 -14.26 8.74
N ALA A 419 -10.56 -13.92 7.70
CA ALA A 419 -10.68 -12.67 6.96
C ALA A 419 -12.05 -12.51 6.29
N GLU A 420 -12.52 -13.53 5.57
CA GLU A 420 -13.84 -13.51 4.93
C GLU A 420 -14.94 -13.28 5.98
N ASP A 421 -14.96 -14.06 7.05
CA ASP A 421 -16.01 -13.97 8.08
C ASP A 421 -16.00 -12.59 8.77
N ALA A 422 -14.82 -12.12 9.17
CA ALA A 422 -14.67 -10.82 9.83
C ALA A 422 -15.03 -9.64 8.92
N CYS A 423 -14.61 -9.68 7.66
CA CYS A 423 -14.85 -8.60 6.71
C CYS A 423 -16.27 -8.60 6.16
N GLN A 424 -16.91 -9.76 6.03
CA GLN A 424 -18.32 -9.85 5.72
C GLN A 424 -19.15 -9.20 6.85
N GLN A 425 -18.88 -9.54 8.11
CA GLN A 425 -19.55 -8.90 9.25
C GLN A 425 -19.33 -7.37 9.28
N ALA A 426 -18.10 -6.91 9.03
CA ALA A 426 -17.80 -5.48 8.99
C ALA A 426 -18.56 -4.75 7.86
N ALA A 427 -18.57 -5.33 6.66
CA ALA A 427 -19.28 -4.81 5.50
C ALA A 427 -20.81 -4.82 5.69
N ASP A 428 -21.37 -5.79 6.41
CA ASP A 428 -22.81 -5.82 6.72
C ASP A 428 -23.21 -4.78 7.77
N THR A 429 -22.30 -4.50 8.71
CA THR A 429 -22.53 -3.50 9.77
C THR A 429 -22.38 -2.07 9.28
N ALA A 430 -21.46 -1.83 8.34
CA ALA A 430 -21.13 -0.52 7.80
C ALA A 430 -20.94 -0.59 6.26
N PRO A 431 -22.02 -0.80 5.49
CA PRO A 431 -21.96 -1.04 4.05
C PRO A 431 -21.46 0.15 3.23
N GLU A 432 -21.48 1.35 3.79
CA GLU A 432 -20.96 2.59 3.18
C GLU A 432 -19.43 2.70 3.22
N ILE A 433 -18.76 1.88 4.04
CA ILE A 433 -17.31 1.93 4.19
C ILE A 433 -16.64 1.07 3.11
N GLY A 434 -16.11 1.74 2.08
CA GLY A 434 -15.45 1.10 0.93
C GLY A 434 -14.31 0.15 1.31
N ARG A 435 -13.55 0.43 2.38
CA ARG A 435 -12.42 -0.40 2.79
C ARG A 435 -12.83 -1.81 3.19
N PHE A 436 -13.98 -2.02 3.83
CA PHE A 436 -14.39 -3.35 4.26
C PHE A 436 -14.75 -4.23 3.07
N HIS A 437 -15.36 -3.66 2.03
CA HIS A 437 -15.58 -4.35 0.78
C HIS A 437 -14.27 -4.67 0.05
N TYR A 438 -13.31 -3.74 0.08
CA TYR A 438 -11.97 -4.00 -0.48
C TYR A 438 -11.27 -5.16 0.24
N GLN A 439 -11.20 -5.11 1.57
CA GLN A 439 -10.57 -6.14 2.41
C GLN A 439 -11.26 -7.50 2.27
N LEU A 440 -12.60 -7.53 2.20
CA LEU A 440 -13.36 -8.74 1.87
C LEU A 440 -13.00 -9.28 0.47
N GLY A 441 -12.88 -8.39 -0.51
CA GLY A 441 -12.44 -8.74 -1.86
C GLY A 441 -11.06 -9.40 -1.88
N ARG A 442 -10.11 -8.93 -1.05
CA ARG A 442 -8.78 -9.56 -0.89
C ARG A 442 -8.90 -10.99 -0.37
N ALA A 443 -9.73 -11.22 0.66
CA ALA A 443 -9.96 -12.55 1.20
C ALA A 443 -10.56 -13.50 0.15
N LEU A 444 -11.60 -13.05 -0.56
CA LEU A 444 -12.25 -13.83 -1.62
C LEU A 444 -11.30 -14.12 -2.80
N LEU A 445 -10.46 -13.16 -3.17
CA LEU A 445 -9.44 -13.34 -4.21
C LEU A 445 -8.45 -14.43 -3.81
N GLY A 446 -7.94 -14.39 -2.58
CA GLY A 446 -7.01 -15.40 -2.08
C GLY A 446 -7.61 -16.81 -2.02
N GLN A 447 -8.93 -16.92 -1.81
CA GLN A 447 -9.68 -18.20 -1.88
C GLN A 447 -9.94 -18.68 -3.32
N GLY A 448 -9.71 -17.83 -4.33
CA GLY A 448 -10.06 -18.12 -5.72
C GLY A 448 -11.53 -17.87 -6.06
N ASN A 449 -12.33 -17.25 -5.17
CA ASN A 449 -13.68 -16.80 -5.48
C ASN A 449 -13.63 -15.48 -6.28
N LEU A 450 -13.26 -15.60 -7.56
CA LEU A 450 -13.02 -14.45 -8.43
C LEU A 450 -14.27 -13.60 -8.66
N THR A 451 -15.44 -14.21 -8.80
CA THR A 451 -16.71 -13.49 -9.00
C THR A 451 -17.08 -12.68 -7.76
N GLY A 452 -16.97 -13.28 -6.56
CA GLY A 452 -17.18 -12.59 -5.30
C GLY A 452 -16.18 -11.45 -5.10
N ALA A 453 -14.89 -11.72 -5.33
CA ALA A 453 -13.84 -10.71 -5.24
C ALA A 453 -14.10 -9.53 -6.19
N PHE A 454 -14.44 -9.81 -7.46
CA PHE A 454 -14.79 -8.79 -8.45
C PHE A 454 -15.96 -7.92 -7.99
N SER A 455 -17.04 -8.54 -7.50
CA SER A 455 -18.20 -7.81 -7.00
C SER A 455 -17.86 -6.89 -5.83
N LYS A 456 -17.02 -7.37 -4.89
CA LYS A 456 -16.62 -6.59 -3.71
C LYS A 456 -15.62 -5.48 -4.03
N PHE A 457 -14.68 -5.71 -4.95
CA PHE A 457 -13.83 -4.65 -5.45
C PHE A 457 -14.62 -3.60 -6.25
N GLN A 458 -15.63 -4.00 -7.02
CA GLN A 458 -16.50 -3.04 -7.71
C GLN A 458 -17.26 -2.18 -6.72
N GLN A 459 -17.88 -2.79 -5.69
CA GLN A 459 -18.56 -2.05 -4.63
C GLN A 459 -17.61 -1.08 -3.90
N ALA A 460 -16.40 -1.52 -3.58
CA ALA A 460 -15.38 -0.66 -2.96
C ALA A 460 -14.98 0.51 -3.88
N ALA A 461 -14.78 0.27 -5.17
CA ALA A 461 -14.44 1.31 -6.16
C ALA A 461 -15.59 2.30 -6.38
N ASP A 462 -16.84 1.85 -6.36
CA ASP A 462 -18.04 2.70 -6.44
C ASP A 462 -18.17 3.60 -5.20
N LEU A 463 -17.71 3.12 -4.04
CA LEU A 463 -17.56 3.88 -2.80
C LEU A 463 -16.27 4.73 -2.75
N GLY A 464 -15.49 4.78 -3.83
CA GLY A 464 -14.29 5.61 -3.94
C GLY A 464 -13.02 5.02 -3.33
N HIS A 465 -12.99 3.71 -3.02
CA HIS A 465 -11.79 3.07 -2.49
C HIS A 465 -10.69 2.93 -3.55
N VAL A 466 -9.57 3.62 -3.36
CA VAL A 466 -8.48 3.82 -4.31
C VAL A 466 -7.82 2.49 -4.71
N ARG A 467 -7.50 1.62 -3.74
CA ARG A 467 -6.89 0.30 -4.02
C ARG A 467 -7.79 -0.62 -4.85
N ALA A 468 -9.11 -0.40 -4.82
CA ALA A 468 -10.05 -1.25 -5.54
C ALA A 468 -9.95 -1.06 -7.06
N TYR A 469 -9.52 0.12 -7.54
CA TYR A 469 -9.25 0.34 -8.97
C TYR A 469 -8.16 -0.58 -9.49
N HIS A 470 -7.05 -0.70 -8.76
CA HIS A 470 -5.95 -1.62 -9.09
C HIS A 470 -6.42 -3.08 -9.06
N ALA A 471 -7.14 -3.48 -8.01
CA ALA A 471 -7.63 -4.85 -7.86
C ALA A 471 -8.57 -5.27 -9.00
N LEU A 472 -9.51 -4.40 -9.38
CA LEU A 472 -10.39 -4.63 -10.55
C LEU A 472 -9.59 -4.70 -11.85
N ALA A 473 -8.65 -3.78 -12.05
CA ALA A 473 -7.81 -3.77 -13.25
C ALA A 473 -6.97 -5.06 -13.38
N LYS A 474 -6.47 -5.63 -12.27
CA LYS A 474 -5.80 -6.94 -12.27
C LYS A 474 -6.75 -8.05 -12.73
N LEU A 475 -8.01 -8.05 -12.27
CA LEU A 475 -9.00 -9.05 -12.71
C LEU A 475 -9.37 -8.90 -14.18
N TYR A 476 -9.56 -7.68 -14.68
CA TYR A 476 -9.86 -7.43 -16.10
C TYR A 476 -8.73 -7.89 -17.03
N THR A 477 -7.48 -7.84 -16.59
CA THR A 477 -6.31 -8.15 -17.42
C THR A 477 -5.66 -9.50 -17.15
N SER A 478 -6.07 -10.20 -16.08
CA SER A 478 -5.45 -11.46 -15.71
C SER A 478 -5.64 -12.53 -16.81
N PRO A 479 -4.55 -13.12 -17.32
CA PRO A 479 -4.65 -14.24 -18.24
C PRO A 479 -5.06 -15.54 -17.53
N ASN A 480 -5.02 -15.56 -16.19
CA ASN A 480 -5.28 -16.75 -15.36
C ASN A 480 -6.76 -16.98 -15.05
N ILE A 481 -7.66 -16.19 -15.63
CA ILE A 481 -9.10 -16.35 -15.48
C ILE A 481 -9.64 -17.15 -16.65
N ASP A 482 -10.23 -18.31 -16.37
CA ASP A 482 -11.07 -19.02 -17.32
C ASP A 482 -12.39 -18.26 -17.49
N ARG A 483 -12.48 -17.48 -18.57
CA ARG A 483 -13.62 -16.61 -18.86
C ARG A 483 -14.86 -17.35 -19.36
N GLN A 484 -14.75 -18.66 -19.62
CA GLN A 484 -15.93 -19.49 -19.90
C GLN A 484 -16.63 -19.88 -18.60
N ALA A 485 -15.87 -20.05 -17.52
CA ALA A 485 -16.38 -20.39 -16.19
C ALA A 485 -16.69 -19.15 -15.33
N VAL A 486 -15.91 -18.08 -15.48
CA VAL A 486 -16.00 -16.86 -14.69
C VAL A 486 -16.37 -15.68 -15.59
N ALA A 487 -17.53 -15.05 -15.34
CA ALA A 487 -18.08 -13.98 -16.16
C ALA A 487 -17.41 -12.60 -15.93
N ILE A 488 -16.07 -12.56 -15.98
CA ILE A 488 -15.28 -11.32 -15.92
C ILE A 488 -14.60 -11.15 -17.29
N PRO A 489 -14.94 -10.12 -18.09
CA PRO A 489 -14.39 -9.96 -19.43
C PRO A 489 -12.90 -9.59 -19.41
N LEU A 490 -12.17 -9.96 -20.47
CA LEU A 490 -10.85 -9.39 -20.73
C LEU A 490 -11.05 -7.96 -21.22
N ASP A 491 -10.63 -6.97 -20.44
CA ASP A 491 -10.80 -5.56 -20.81
C ASP A 491 -9.58 -4.71 -20.43
N PRO A 492 -8.54 -4.70 -21.28
CA PRO A 492 -7.30 -3.95 -21.03
C PRO A 492 -7.50 -2.44 -21.01
N ASP A 493 -8.49 -1.92 -21.74
CA ASP A 493 -8.76 -0.48 -21.83
C ASP A 493 -9.45 0.02 -20.55
N LYS A 494 -10.43 -0.75 -20.05
CA LYS A 494 -11.03 -0.49 -18.74
C LYS A 494 -10.00 -0.59 -17.63
N ALA A 495 -9.13 -1.60 -17.66
CA ALA A 495 -8.03 -1.72 -16.70
C ALA A 495 -7.08 -0.51 -16.75
N ALA A 496 -6.74 -0.03 -17.94
CA ALA A 496 -5.93 1.17 -18.10
C ALA A 496 -6.61 2.40 -17.48
N SER A 497 -7.91 2.62 -17.75
CA SER A 497 -8.67 3.72 -17.14
C SER A 497 -8.73 3.64 -15.62
N LEU A 498 -8.91 2.44 -15.06
CA LEU A 498 -8.90 2.22 -13.61
C LEU A 498 -7.54 2.51 -13.00
N TRP A 499 -6.44 2.06 -13.64
CA TRP A 499 -5.10 2.40 -13.16
C TRP A 499 -4.84 3.91 -13.21
N GLU A 500 -5.26 4.63 -14.25
CA GLU A 500 -5.10 6.09 -14.30
C GLU A 500 -5.82 6.77 -13.13
N ARG A 501 -7.04 6.33 -12.79
CA ARG A 501 -7.76 6.82 -11.58
C ARG A 501 -6.97 6.55 -10.31
N GLY A 502 -6.42 5.34 -10.16
CA GLY A 502 -5.57 4.98 -9.02
C GLY A 502 -4.30 5.84 -8.95
N ILE A 503 -3.62 6.06 -10.09
CA ILE A 503 -2.41 6.89 -10.20
C ILE A 503 -2.72 8.35 -9.83
N THR A 504 -3.84 8.90 -10.29
CA THR A 504 -4.28 10.26 -9.91
C THR A 504 -4.52 10.36 -8.40
N ALA A 505 -5.07 9.32 -7.79
CA ALA A 505 -5.29 9.25 -6.34
C ALA A 505 -4.05 8.80 -5.53
N GLY A 506 -2.90 8.60 -6.19
CA GLY A 506 -1.63 8.26 -5.53
C GLY A 506 -1.38 6.78 -5.22
N ASP A 507 -2.13 5.83 -5.82
CA ASP A 507 -1.96 4.38 -5.56
C ASP A 507 -0.64 3.82 -6.14
N PRO A 508 0.32 3.36 -5.30
CA PRO A 508 1.58 2.80 -5.78
C PRO A 508 1.41 1.49 -6.56
N PHE A 509 0.36 0.71 -6.32
CA PHE A 509 0.16 -0.53 -7.08
C PHE A 509 -0.44 -0.26 -8.46
N ALA A 510 -1.29 0.77 -8.60
CA ALA A 510 -1.74 1.22 -9.91
C ALA A 510 -0.55 1.73 -10.74
N MET A 511 0.34 2.53 -10.12
CA MET A 511 1.62 2.94 -10.72
C MET A 511 2.45 1.72 -11.14
N HIS A 512 2.56 0.71 -10.28
CA HIS A 512 3.30 -0.52 -10.59
C HIS A 512 2.73 -1.27 -11.80
N SER A 513 1.45 -1.64 -11.77
CA SER A 513 0.87 -2.51 -12.80
C SER A 513 0.78 -1.80 -14.16
N HIS A 514 0.39 -0.52 -14.16
CA HIS A 514 0.39 0.27 -15.37
C HIS A 514 1.81 0.55 -15.87
N GLY A 515 2.72 0.90 -14.96
CA GLY A 515 4.11 1.19 -15.26
C GLY A 515 4.84 -0.01 -15.86
N LYS A 516 4.69 -1.21 -15.26
CA LYS A 516 5.17 -2.48 -15.79
C LYS A 516 4.65 -2.73 -17.21
N ARG A 517 3.35 -2.55 -17.44
CA ARG A 517 2.76 -2.75 -18.76
C ARG A 517 3.37 -1.81 -19.81
N LEU A 518 3.54 -0.55 -19.46
CA LEU A 518 4.14 0.45 -20.36
C LEU A 518 5.63 0.20 -20.60
N LEU A 519 6.39 -0.15 -19.56
CA LEU A 519 7.83 -0.45 -19.63
C LEU A 519 8.12 -1.61 -20.59
N HIS A 520 7.29 -2.65 -20.55
CA HIS A 520 7.42 -3.82 -21.43
C HIS A 520 6.68 -3.68 -22.76
N SER A 521 5.92 -2.60 -22.96
CA SER A 521 5.27 -2.34 -24.24
C SER A 521 6.31 -2.08 -25.33
N THR A 522 6.13 -2.68 -26.49
CA THR A 522 7.06 -2.61 -27.63
C THR A 522 6.78 -1.44 -28.57
N GLN A 523 5.77 -0.61 -28.27
CA GLN A 523 5.14 0.24 -29.28
C GLN A 523 5.79 1.64 -29.40
N ARG A 524 6.26 2.29 -28.32
CA ARG A 524 6.85 3.64 -28.37
C ARG A 524 7.84 3.93 -27.23
N PRO A 525 8.97 4.63 -27.46
CA PRO A 525 9.89 5.07 -26.41
C PRO A 525 9.22 5.86 -25.27
N GLN A 526 8.27 6.74 -25.60
CA GLN A 526 7.55 7.55 -24.61
C GLN A 526 6.73 6.71 -23.61
N ASP A 527 6.24 5.55 -24.04
CA ASP A 527 5.51 4.65 -23.16
C ASP A 527 6.48 4.02 -22.14
N ARG A 528 7.65 3.56 -22.57
CA ARG A 528 8.67 3.01 -21.66
C ARG A 528 9.17 4.02 -20.65
N GLU A 529 9.42 5.22 -21.13
CA GLU A 529 9.79 6.38 -20.32
C GLU A 529 8.76 6.66 -19.21
N ARG A 530 7.47 6.71 -19.56
CA ARG A 530 6.38 6.84 -18.59
C ARG A 530 6.30 5.63 -17.65
N GLY A 531 6.52 4.43 -18.17
CA GLY A 531 6.50 3.19 -17.39
C GLY A 531 7.58 3.18 -16.32
N PHE A 532 8.79 3.59 -16.67
CA PHE A 532 9.91 3.74 -15.75
C PHE A 532 9.62 4.82 -14.68
N ASP A 533 9.05 5.96 -15.06
CA ASP A 533 8.66 7.02 -14.10
C ASP A 533 7.65 6.50 -13.06
N LEU A 534 6.58 5.84 -13.52
CA LEU A 534 5.56 5.28 -12.63
C LEU A 534 6.15 4.22 -11.68
N LEU A 535 6.99 3.32 -12.20
CA LEU A 535 7.65 2.30 -11.36
C LEU A 535 8.60 2.94 -10.34
N SER A 536 9.34 3.97 -10.73
CA SER A 536 10.24 4.70 -9.83
C SER A 536 9.46 5.36 -8.68
N ARG A 537 8.36 6.06 -9.00
CA ARG A 537 7.47 6.66 -7.99
C ARG A 537 6.91 5.63 -7.01
N ALA A 538 6.55 4.45 -7.51
CA ALA A 538 6.11 3.35 -6.66
C ALA A 538 7.25 2.80 -5.78
N VAL A 539 8.47 2.64 -6.32
CA VAL A 539 9.64 2.20 -5.54
C VAL A 539 9.92 3.16 -4.40
N GLU A 540 9.90 4.46 -4.65
CA GLU A 540 10.20 5.44 -3.62
C GLU A 540 9.08 5.52 -2.56
N LEU A 541 7.87 5.05 -2.86
CA LEU A 541 6.81 4.77 -1.87
C LEU A 541 7.05 3.45 -1.10
N GLY A 542 8.16 2.76 -1.32
CA GLY A 542 8.49 1.48 -0.69
C GLY A 542 7.83 0.26 -1.35
N HIS A 543 7.25 0.39 -2.56
CA HIS A 543 6.54 -0.71 -3.22
C HIS A 543 7.51 -1.79 -3.74
N THR A 544 7.54 -2.93 -3.05
CA THR A 544 8.51 -4.01 -3.29
C THR A 544 8.37 -4.68 -4.66
N TYR A 545 7.15 -4.85 -5.19
CA TYR A 545 6.99 -5.42 -6.54
C TYR A 545 7.56 -4.51 -7.63
N SER A 546 7.58 -3.18 -7.43
CA SER A 546 8.22 -2.26 -8.37
C SER A 546 9.74 -2.33 -8.27
N MET A 547 10.28 -2.56 -7.06
CA MET A 547 11.71 -2.81 -6.87
C MET A 547 12.11 -4.10 -7.59
N ASN A 548 11.33 -5.17 -7.43
CA ASN A 548 11.56 -6.42 -8.15
C ASN A 548 11.51 -6.21 -9.67
N GLU A 549 10.53 -5.47 -10.16
CA GLU A 549 10.37 -5.20 -11.59
C GLU A 549 11.56 -4.43 -12.18
N LEU A 550 11.96 -3.32 -11.53
CA LEU A 550 13.12 -2.54 -11.98
C LEU A 550 14.43 -3.31 -11.77
N GLY A 551 14.55 -4.10 -10.71
CA GLY A 551 15.70 -4.96 -10.45
C GLY A 551 15.92 -5.97 -11.57
N VAL A 552 14.87 -6.73 -11.90
CA VAL A 552 14.84 -7.68 -13.02
C VAL A 552 15.15 -6.96 -14.34
N PHE A 553 14.50 -5.82 -14.57
CA PHE A 553 14.68 -5.04 -15.79
C PHE A 553 16.14 -4.62 -15.99
N PHE A 554 16.81 -4.06 -14.99
CA PHE A 554 18.20 -3.61 -15.13
C PHE A 554 19.23 -4.75 -15.12
N LEU A 555 18.92 -5.91 -14.52
CA LEU A 555 19.80 -7.07 -14.52
C LEU A 555 19.75 -7.87 -15.83
N TRP A 556 18.54 -8.04 -16.39
CA TRP A 556 18.30 -9.03 -17.45
C TRP A 556 17.62 -8.44 -18.70
N SER A 557 17.57 -7.11 -18.86
CA SER A 557 17.22 -6.50 -20.15
C SER A 557 18.32 -6.67 -21.20
N GLY A 558 18.01 -6.34 -22.46
CA GLY A 558 19.00 -6.34 -23.54
C GLY A 558 20.21 -5.45 -23.22
N ALA A 559 21.36 -5.77 -23.81
CA ALA A 559 22.67 -5.19 -23.44
C ALA A 559 22.71 -3.65 -23.43
N GLU A 560 21.89 -2.97 -24.24
CA GLU A 560 21.82 -1.50 -24.30
C GLU A 560 21.23 -0.84 -23.05
N LEU A 561 20.42 -1.57 -22.27
CA LEU A 561 19.69 -1.04 -21.10
C LEU A 561 20.17 -1.63 -19.77
N ALA A 562 21.09 -2.59 -19.81
CA ALA A 562 21.58 -3.29 -18.64
C ALA A 562 22.38 -2.36 -17.72
N GLN A 563 21.95 -2.29 -16.45
CA GLN A 563 22.64 -1.58 -15.37
C GLN A 563 22.70 -2.52 -14.16
N PRO A 564 23.53 -3.57 -14.20
CA PRO A 564 23.33 -4.72 -13.34
C PRO A 564 23.55 -4.42 -11.85
N GLN A 565 24.47 -3.50 -11.49
CA GLN A 565 24.62 -3.07 -10.09
C GLN A 565 23.37 -2.37 -9.57
N ARG A 566 22.81 -1.45 -10.36
CA ARG A 566 21.54 -0.79 -10.05
C ARG A 566 20.40 -1.81 -9.89
N GLY A 567 20.34 -2.80 -10.77
CA GLY A 567 19.33 -3.84 -10.68
C GLY A 567 19.46 -4.69 -9.41
N LEU A 568 20.69 -5.03 -9.02
CA LEU A 568 20.97 -5.72 -7.76
C LEU A 568 20.50 -4.90 -6.55
N SER A 569 20.79 -3.60 -6.50
CA SER A 569 20.39 -2.73 -5.39
C SER A 569 18.87 -2.72 -5.18
N TYR A 570 18.06 -2.72 -6.26
CA TYR A 570 16.61 -2.83 -6.13
C TYR A 570 16.18 -4.18 -5.52
N LEU A 571 16.81 -5.29 -5.92
CA LEU A 571 16.48 -6.62 -5.38
C LEU A 571 16.88 -6.76 -3.90
N GLU A 572 18.04 -6.25 -3.52
CA GLU A 572 18.50 -6.21 -2.12
C GLU A 572 17.57 -5.35 -1.26
N ALA A 573 17.16 -4.19 -1.78
CA ALA A 573 16.18 -3.31 -1.13
C ALA A 573 14.80 -3.97 -0.95
N SER A 574 14.36 -4.76 -1.92
CA SER A 574 13.11 -5.53 -1.86
C SER A 574 13.18 -6.65 -0.81
N ALA A 575 14.25 -7.47 -0.85
CA ALA A 575 14.48 -8.54 0.12
C ALA A 575 14.66 -8.02 1.55
N GLY A 576 15.37 -6.90 1.74
CA GLY A 576 15.53 -6.24 3.04
C GLY A 576 14.23 -5.73 3.66
N ARG A 577 13.16 -5.60 2.85
CA ARG A 577 11.79 -5.30 3.31
C ARG A 577 10.95 -6.57 3.56
N GLY A 578 11.54 -7.75 3.46
CA GLY A 578 10.88 -9.05 3.68
C GLY A 578 10.07 -9.55 2.48
N ASP A 579 10.25 -8.98 1.29
CA ASP A 579 9.52 -9.40 0.09
C ASP A 579 10.00 -10.78 -0.40
N ILE A 580 9.04 -11.70 -0.57
CA ILE A 580 9.32 -13.09 -0.94
C ILE A 580 9.88 -13.22 -2.36
N TYR A 581 9.49 -12.32 -3.29
CA TYR A 581 9.98 -12.34 -4.66
C TYR A 581 11.34 -11.65 -4.76
N GLY A 582 11.59 -10.60 -3.99
CA GLY A 582 12.93 -9.99 -3.87
C GLY A 582 13.95 -11.01 -3.39
N THR A 583 13.60 -11.77 -2.35
CA THR A 583 14.42 -12.87 -1.82
C THR A 583 14.69 -13.94 -2.88
N ALA A 584 13.65 -14.38 -3.60
CA ALA A 584 13.81 -15.34 -4.70
C ALA A 584 14.67 -14.78 -5.85
N ASN A 585 14.49 -13.50 -6.22
CA ASN A 585 15.27 -12.80 -7.24
C ASN A 585 16.77 -12.74 -6.89
N LEU A 586 17.13 -12.52 -5.62
CA LEU A 586 18.51 -12.67 -5.17
C LEU A 586 19.03 -14.10 -5.30
N GLY A 587 18.18 -15.10 -5.07
CA GLY A 587 18.51 -16.51 -5.34
C GLY A 587 18.96 -16.74 -6.78
N TYR A 588 18.26 -16.14 -7.75
CA TYR A 588 18.66 -16.18 -9.16
C TYR A 588 20.00 -15.48 -9.41
N VAL A 589 20.24 -14.32 -8.79
CA VAL A 589 21.51 -13.59 -8.91
C VAL A 589 22.70 -14.47 -8.48
N TYR A 590 22.63 -15.12 -7.31
CA TYR A 590 23.71 -15.99 -6.84
C TYR A 590 23.79 -17.31 -7.62
N ARG A 591 22.67 -17.84 -8.12
CA ARG A 591 22.65 -19.06 -8.93
C ARG A 591 23.39 -18.87 -10.25
N ASP A 592 23.23 -17.70 -10.88
CA ASP A 592 23.66 -17.45 -12.25
C ASP A 592 24.86 -16.49 -12.34
N GLY A 593 25.29 -15.87 -11.24
CA GLY A 593 26.42 -14.93 -11.20
C GLY A 593 26.07 -13.53 -11.73
N GLY A 594 24.88 -13.03 -11.41
CA GLY A 594 24.40 -11.71 -11.84
C GLY A 594 25.14 -10.55 -11.17
N ALA A 595 25.19 -9.38 -11.84
CA ALA A 595 25.82 -8.17 -11.32
C ALA A 595 27.24 -8.32 -10.77
N GLY A 596 28.06 -9.16 -11.42
CA GLY A 596 29.45 -9.37 -11.01
C GLY A 596 29.60 -10.16 -9.69
N LYS A 597 28.51 -10.71 -9.13
CA LYS A 597 28.59 -11.67 -8.03
C LYS A 597 29.12 -13.00 -8.57
N SER A 598 29.94 -13.68 -7.77
CA SER A 598 30.35 -15.05 -8.06
C SER A 598 29.14 -15.98 -7.96
N VAL A 599 29.11 -17.00 -8.82
CA VAL A 599 28.14 -18.09 -8.70
C VAL A 599 28.32 -18.78 -7.33
N ASP A 600 27.25 -18.84 -6.57
CA ASP A 600 27.17 -19.46 -5.24
C ASP A 600 25.84 -20.23 -5.11
N LYS A 601 25.90 -21.53 -5.39
CA LYS A 601 24.72 -22.40 -5.43
C LYS A 601 24.15 -22.67 -4.04
N ASP A 602 24.98 -22.74 -3.01
CA ASP A 602 24.53 -22.95 -1.64
C ASP A 602 23.79 -21.71 -1.12
N LYS A 603 24.32 -20.51 -1.41
CA LYS A 603 23.62 -19.26 -1.08
C LYS A 603 22.32 -19.11 -1.87
N ALA A 604 22.31 -19.48 -3.16
CA ALA A 604 21.08 -19.50 -3.93
C ALA A 604 20.04 -20.47 -3.34
N ARG A 605 20.45 -21.68 -2.92
CA ARG A 605 19.58 -22.64 -2.21
C ARG A 605 19.00 -22.03 -0.94
N ALA A 606 19.82 -21.37 -0.12
CA ALA A 606 19.37 -20.73 1.11
C ALA A 606 18.30 -19.66 0.86
N LEU A 607 18.52 -18.79 -0.13
CA LEU A 607 17.58 -17.73 -0.50
C LEU A 607 16.26 -18.29 -1.07
N PHE A 608 16.32 -19.31 -1.94
CA PHE A 608 15.11 -19.97 -2.42
C PHE A 608 14.36 -20.70 -1.29
N ALA A 609 15.08 -21.31 -0.35
CA ALA A 609 14.48 -21.98 0.80
C ALA A 609 13.79 -21.00 1.75
N GLU A 610 14.40 -19.82 1.98
CA GLU A 610 13.79 -18.72 2.73
C GLU A 610 12.51 -18.23 2.05
N ALA A 611 12.58 -17.92 0.75
CA ALA A 611 11.40 -17.52 -0.03
C ALA A 611 10.30 -18.60 0.00
N ALA A 612 10.69 -19.88 -0.06
CA ALA A 612 9.76 -21.01 0.07
C ALA A 612 9.14 -21.07 1.47
N GLN A 613 9.89 -20.87 2.55
CA GLN A 613 9.34 -20.84 3.91
C GLN A 613 8.32 -19.70 4.08
N LEU A 614 8.56 -18.56 3.43
CA LEU A 614 7.64 -17.41 3.44
C LEU A 614 6.43 -17.60 2.51
N GLY A 615 6.38 -18.66 1.71
CA GLY A 615 5.20 -19.01 0.90
C GLY A 615 5.34 -18.77 -0.60
N HIS A 616 6.51 -18.40 -1.12
CA HIS A 616 6.71 -18.20 -2.56
C HIS A 616 6.34 -19.47 -3.35
N PRO A 617 5.51 -19.38 -4.40
CA PRO A 617 4.97 -20.56 -5.07
C PRO A 617 6.01 -21.33 -5.90
N ARG A 618 6.93 -20.61 -6.59
CA ARG A 618 7.89 -21.23 -7.54
C ARG A 618 9.30 -21.46 -6.98
N ALA A 619 9.61 -20.96 -5.78
CA ALA A 619 10.96 -21.06 -5.22
C ALA A 619 11.34 -22.51 -4.88
N PRO A 620 10.41 -23.36 -4.37
CA PRO A 620 10.67 -24.80 -4.22
C PRO A 620 11.11 -25.45 -5.54
N GLY A 621 10.43 -25.13 -6.65
CA GLY A 621 10.76 -25.69 -7.96
C GLY A 621 12.16 -25.32 -8.46
N GLU A 622 12.71 -24.17 -8.06
CA GLU A 622 14.10 -23.81 -8.38
C GLU A 622 15.12 -24.68 -7.65
N ILE A 623 14.88 -25.00 -6.38
CA ILE A 623 15.75 -25.91 -5.61
C ILE A 623 15.71 -27.30 -6.25
N GLY A 624 14.52 -27.81 -6.57
CA GLY A 624 14.36 -29.07 -7.29
C GLY A 624 15.13 -29.09 -8.61
N ARG A 625 15.09 -28.00 -9.40
CA ARG A 625 15.86 -27.88 -10.64
C ARG A 625 17.36 -27.89 -10.42
N MET A 626 17.84 -27.18 -9.39
CA MET A 626 19.27 -27.14 -9.04
C MET A 626 19.79 -28.54 -8.66
N ILE A 627 19.04 -29.29 -7.83
CA ILE A 627 19.38 -30.67 -7.50
C ILE A 627 19.45 -31.53 -8.76
N MET A 628 18.44 -31.44 -9.64
CA MET A 628 18.40 -32.25 -10.86
C MET A 628 19.49 -31.92 -11.90
N ARG A 629 20.05 -30.71 -11.84
CA ARG A 629 21.21 -30.29 -12.66
C ARG A 629 22.55 -30.70 -12.05
N GLY A 630 22.55 -31.19 -10.79
CA GLY A 630 23.78 -31.49 -10.04
C GLY A 630 24.46 -30.24 -9.47
N ASP A 631 23.75 -29.11 -9.37
CA ASP A 631 24.29 -27.86 -8.82
C ASP A 631 24.51 -27.95 -7.28
N LEU A 632 23.91 -28.93 -6.61
CA LEU A 632 23.92 -29.10 -5.16
C LEU A 632 24.47 -30.49 -4.78
N PRO A 633 25.79 -30.63 -4.58
CA PRO A 633 26.40 -31.90 -4.20
C PRO A 633 25.84 -32.42 -2.86
N GLY A 634 25.48 -33.70 -2.81
CA GLY A 634 24.93 -34.34 -1.61
C GLY A 634 23.40 -34.34 -1.54
N SER A 635 22.70 -33.63 -2.42
CA SER A 635 21.26 -33.79 -2.64
C SER A 635 20.96 -34.91 -3.62
N ASP A 636 19.76 -35.49 -3.53
CA ASP A 636 19.34 -36.59 -4.39
C ASP A 636 17.97 -36.34 -5.06
N ALA A 637 17.59 -37.24 -5.97
CA ALA A 637 16.32 -37.13 -6.69
C ALA A 637 15.08 -37.20 -5.77
N ALA A 638 15.19 -37.82 -4.59
CA ALA A 638 14.09 -37.87 -3.63
C ALA A 638 13.89 -36.50 -2.98
N GLU A 639 14.97 -35.82 -2.58
CA GLU A 639 14.89 -34.43 -2.11
C GLU A 639 14.32 -33.50 -3.19
N ALA A 640 14.76 -33.64 -4.45
CA ALA A 640 14.20 -32.85 -5.55
C ALA A 640 12.68 -33.03 -5.69
N LEU A 641 12.19 -34.27 -5.53
CA LEU A 641 10.76 -34.57 -5.59
C LEU A 641 9.99 -33.90 -4.45
N GLU A 642 10.54 -33.85 -3.22
CA GLU A 642 9.91 -33.16 -2.09
C GLU A 642 9.73 -31.66 -2.36
N TRP A 643 10.76 -31.00 -2.91
CA TRP A 643 10.68 -29.60 -3.31
C TRP A 643 9.66 -29.36 -4.43
N TYR A 644 9.63 -30.25 -5.43
CA TYR A 644 8.63 -30.17 -6.49
C TYR A 644 7.20 -30.40 -5.99
N ASP A 645 7.00 -31.32 -5.06
CA ASP A 645 5.69 -31.57 -4.43
C ASP A 645 5.23 -30.36 -3.59
N MET A 646 6.16 -29.70 -2.90
CA MET A 646 5.88 -28.44 -2.22
C MET A 646 5.42 -27.36 -3.20
N GLY A 647 6.13 -27.18 -4.32
CA GLY A 647 5.73 -26.24 -5.39
C GLY A 647 4.35 -26.58 -5.97
N LEU A 648 4.11 -27.85 -6.31
CA LEU A 648 2.83 -28.32 -6.85
C LEU A 648 1.67 -28.05 -5.87
N SER A 649 1.86 -28.32 -4.58
CA SER A 649 0.85 -28.07 -3.54
C SER A 649 0.45 -26.59 -3.43
N ARG A 650 1.32 -25.69 -3.90
CA ARG A 650 1.10 -24.24 -3.93
C ARG A 650 0.62 -23.74 -5.29
N GLY A 651 0.51 -24.60 -6.29
CA GLY A 651 0.04 -24.23 -7.64
C GLY A 651 1.14 -24.00 -8.67
N ASP A 652 2.40 -24.38 -8.40
CA ASP A 652 3.44 -24.40 -9.43
C ASP A 652 3.27 -25.62 -10.35
N ALA A 653 2.75 -25.39 -11.55
CA ALA A 653 2.53 -26.44 -12.55
C ALA A 653 3.83 -27.15 -12.97
N TRP A 654 4.93 -26.40 -13.05
CA TRP A 654 6.25 -26.97 -13.34
C TRP A 654 6.75 -27.86 -12.20
N GLY A 655 6.36 -27.59 -10.95
CA GLY A 655 6.59 -28.49 -9.83
C GLY A 655 5.98 -29.87 -10.10
N GLY A 656 4.72 -29.92 -10.55
CA GLY A 656 4.06 -31.20 -10.85
C GLY A 656 4.63 -31.92 -12.07
N ALA A 657 4.91 -31.20 -13.16
CA ALA A 657 5.48 -31.80 -14.38
C ALA A 657 6.89 -32.35 -14.13
N ASN A 658 7.77 -31.56 -13.49
CA ASN A 658 9.12 -32.00 -13.16
C ASN A 658 9.12 -33.11 -12.09
N GLY A 659 8.26 -33.01 -11.08
CA GLY A 659 8.09 -34.06 -10.07
C GLY A 659 7.63 -35.39 -10.68
N ALA A 660 6.69 -35.35 -11.63
CA ALA A 660 6.29 -36.54 -12.39
C ALA A 660 7.47 -37.13 -13.18
N TRP A 661 8.25 -36.28 -13.86
CA TRP A 661 9.42 -36.72 -14.61
C TRP A 661 10.48 -37.37 -13.70
N VAL A 662 10.80 -36.76 -12.55
CA VAL A 662 11.75 -37.31 -11.57
C VAL A 662 11.28 -38.66 -11.04
N ALA A 663 10.00 -38.76 -10.69
CA ALA A 663 9.41 -40.02 -10.21
C ALA A 663 9.55 -41.14 -11.25
N LEU A 664 9.26 -40.86 -12.53
CA LEU A 664 9.33 -41.86 -13.61
C LEU A 664 10.76 -42.24 -14.01
N ASN A 665 11.70 -41.30 -13.97
CA ASN A 665 13.02 -41.49 -14.59
C ASN A 665 14.16 -41.73 -13.59
N LYS A 666 13.99 -41.28 -12.34
CA LYS A 666 15.05 -41.32 -11.32
C LYS A 666 14.67 -42.14 -10.09
N LEU A 667 13.37 -42.37 -9.88
CA LEU A 667 12.84 -43.03 -8.69
C LEU A 667 11.81 -44.12 -9.04
N ALA A 668 11.88 -44.70 -10.24
CA ALA A 668 10.88 -45.66 -10.73
C ALA A 668 10.78 -46.95 -9.88
N ASP A 669 11.85 -47.30 -9.19
CA ASP A 669 11.93 -48.42 -8.24
C ASP A 669 11.29 -48.09 -6.88
N ARG A 670 11.14 -46.81 -6.56
CA ARG A 670 10.63 -46.29 -5.28
C ARG A 670 9.22 -45.71 -5.37
N ILE A 671 8.88 -45.11 -6.50
CA ILE A 671 7.63 -44.37 -6.71
C ILE A 671 6.83 -45.07 -7.81
N PRO A 672 5.60 -45.54 -7.53
CA PRO A 672 4.80 -46.22 -8.52
C PRO A 672 4.37 -45.25 -9.63
N ALA A 673 4.29 -45.76 -10.87
CA ALA A 673 3.95 -44.97 -12.06
C ALA A 673 2.66 -44.14 -11.89
N HIS A 674 1.61 -44.70 -11.28
CA HIS A 674 0.36 -43.98 -11.04
C HIS A 674 0.51 -42.75 -10.13
N ALA A 675 1.46 -42.75 -9.19
CA ALA A 675 1.74 -41.59 -8.35
C ALA A 675 2.48 -40.49 -9.13
N ALA A 676 3.26 -40.84 -10.15
CA ALA A 676 3.83 -39.88 -11.09
C ALA A 676 2.75 -39.34 -12.04
N ALA A 677 1.86 -40.20 -12.56
CA ALA A 677 0.72 -39.77 -13.35
C ALA A 677 -0.15 -38.77 -12.57
N ALA A 678 -0.44 -39.04 -11.30
CA ALA A 678 -1.20 -38.12 -10.45
C ALA A 678 -0.57 -36.71 -10.35
N ARG A 679 0.76 -36.60 -10.30
CA ARG A 679 1.46 -35.29 -10.32
C ARG A 679 1.29 -34.57 -11.66
N ALA A 680 1.49 -35.28 -12.76
CA ALA A 680 1.27 -34.74 -14.11
C ALA A 680 -0.19 -34.32 -14.33
N GLY A 681 -1.15 -35.10 -13.85
CA GLY A 681 -2.58 -34.79 -13.89
C GLY A 681 -2.94 -33.51 -13.13
N LYS A 682 -2.36 -33.30 -11.95
CA LYS A 682 -2.48 -32.04 -11.20
C LYS A 682 -1.81 -30.89 -11.96
N ALA A 683 -0.60 -31.06 -12.49
CA ALA A 683 0.04 -30.03 -13.32
C ALA A 683 -0.83 -29.62 -14.52
N MET A 684 -1.49 -30.58 -15.18
CA MET A 684 -2.43 -30.32 -16.28
C MET A 684 -3.65 -29.49 -15.90
N ALA A 685 -4.02 -29.44 -14.62
CA ALA A 685 -5.15 -28.68 -14.12
C ALA A 685 -4.80 -27.22 -13.78
N LEU A 686 -3.52 -26.86 -13.74
CA LEU A 686 -3.03 -25.51 -13.43
C LEU A 686 -2.85 -24.68 -14.71
N ASN A 687 -2.88 -23.35 -14.59
CA ASN A 687 -2.88 -22.44 -15.73
C ASN A 687 -1.45 -22.09 -16.21
N ASP A 688 -0.75 -23.05 -16.81
CA ASP A 688 0.57 -22.87 -17.43
C ASP A 688 0.66 -23.76 -18.69
N ASP A 689 0.57 -23.18 -19.88
CA ASP A 689 0.49 -23.93 -21.14
C ASP A 689 1.69 -24.87 -21.38
N GLU A 690 2.90 -24.41 -21.03
CA GLU A 690 4.12 -25.17 -21.27
C GLU A 690 4.23 -26.34 -20.30
N ALA A 691 3.97 -26.11 -19.01
CA ALA A 691 3.95 -27.18 -18.02
C ALA A 691 2.84 -28.20 -18.31
N ARG A 692 1.67 -27.74 -18.75
CA ARG A 692 0.56 -28.62 -19.17
C ARG A 692 0.93 -29.47 -20.37
N ALA A 693 1.59 -28.88 -21.37
CA ALA A 693 2.06 -29.61 -22.55
C ALA A 693 3.09 -30.67 -22.17
N SER A 694 4.07 -30.31 -21.33
CA SER A 694 5.09 -31.24 -20.83
C SER A 694 4.47 -32.39 -20.02
N ALA A 695 3.52 -32.09 -19.11
CA ALA A 695 2.81 -33.10 -18.35
C ALA A 695 1.99 -34.05 -19.24
N ARG A 696 1.34 -33.52 -20.29
CA ARG A 696 0.59 -34.32 -21.26
C ARG A 696 1.49 -35.22 -22.09
N GLU A 697 2.67 -34.75 -22.48
CA GLU A 697 3.68 -35.56 -23.18
C GLU A 697 4.11 -36.75 -22.32
N LEU A 698 4.40 -36.53 -21.03
CA LEU A 698 4.75 -37.61 -20.10
C LEU A 698 3.63 -38.65 -19.99
N LEU A 699 2.39 -38.20 -19.82
CA LEU A 699 1.24 -39.10 -19.71
C LEU A 699 0.98 -39.90 -20.98
N SER A 700 1.23 -39.30 -22.15
CA SER A 700 1.04 -39.96 -23.46
C SER A 700 2.04 -41.09 -23.69
N ALA A 701 3.19 -41.06 -23.00
CA ALA A 701 4.19 -42.12 -23.04
C ALA A 701 3.93 -43.25 -22.01
N MET A 702 2.95 -43.09 -21.12
CA MET A 702 2.62 -44.07 -20.08
C MET A 702 1.56 -45.08 -20.54
N PRO A 703 1.55 -46.32 -19.99
CA PRO A 703 0.44 -47.24 -20.17
C PRO A 703 -0.88 -46.62 -19.68
N GLU A 704 -1.96 -46.78 -20.45
CA GLU A 704 -3.28 -46.24 -20.11
C GLU A 704 -3.76 -46.72 -18.73
N THR A 705 -3.39 -47.95 -18.33
CA THR A 705 -3.67 -48.50 -17.00
C THR A 705 -3.00 -47.72 -15.87
N ASP A 706 -1.79 -47.22 -16.07
CA ASP A 706 -1.08 -46.41 -15.06
C ASP A 706 -1.67 -45.00 -14.96
N VAL A 707 -2.11 -44.43 -16.10
CA VAL A 707 -2.82 -43.14 -16.15
C VAL A 707 -4.17 -43.25 -15.43
N ALA A 708 -4.94 -44.30 -15.72
CA ALA A 708 -6.20 -44.61 -15.04
C ALA A 708 -6.01 -44.85 -13.53
N ALA A 709 -4.96 -45.58 -13.15
CA ALA A 709 -4.59 -45.76 -11.76
C ALA A 709 -4.20 -44.42 -11.10
N GLY A 710 -3.61 -43.48 -11.84
CA GLY A 710 -3.35 -42.12 -11.37
C GLY A 710 -4.63 -41.37 -11.00
N THR A 711 -5.68 -41.49 -11.81
CA THR A 711 -7.02 -40.95 -11.51
C THR A 711 -7.58 -41.58 -10.24
N GLN A 712 -7.50 -42.90 -10.13
CA GLN A 712 -7.96 -43.63 -8.94
C GLN A 712 -7.17 -43.22 -7.68
N TYR A 713 -5.87 -42.96 -7.83
CA TYR A 713 -4.99 -42.50 -6.76
C TYR A 713 -5.43 -41.13 -6.22
N ILE A 714 -5.70 -40.15 -7.09
CA ILE A 714 -6.22 -38.83 -6.67
C ILE A 714 -7.58 -38.98 -5.96
N LEU A 715 -8.50 -39.77 -6.51
CA LEU A 715 -9.81 -40.01 -5.88
C LEU A 715 -9.68 -40.64 -4.49
N ARG A 716 -8.72 -41.56 -4.30
CA ARG A 716 -8.43 -42.13 -2.98
C ARG A 716 -7.87 -41.09 -2.01
N GLN A 717 -7.00 -40.18 -2.48
CA GLN A 717 -6.54 -39.05 -1.67
C GLN A 717 -7.68 -38.13 -1.22
N LEU A 718 -8.73 -37.99 -2.04
CA LEU A 718 -9.94 -37.25 -1.70
C LEU A 718 -10.87 -38.02 -0.74
N GLY A 719 -10.60 -39.30 -0.49
CA GLY A 719 -11.38 -40.13 0.45
C GLY A 719 -12.30 -41.16 -0.21
N SER A 720 -12.25 -41.35 -1.54
CA SER A 720 -12.98 -42.43 -2.19
C SER A 720 -12.43 -43.81 -1.79
N GLY A 721 -13.32 -44.72 -1.38
CA GLY A 721 -13.01 -46.12 -1.11
C GLY A 721 -12.86 -46.98 -2.36
N ILE A 722 -12.01 -46.57 -3.31
CA ILE A 722 -11.76 -47.31 -4.56
C ILE A 722 -10.36 -47.95 -4.57
N ALA A 723 -10.24 -49.07 -5.28
CA ALA A 723 -8.95 -49.71 -5.55
C ALA A 723 -8.14 -48.88 -6.55
N ILE A 724 -6.81 -49.03 -6.48
CA ILE A 724 -5.85 -48.44 -7.42
C ILE A 724 -5.31 -49.60 -8.25
N ASP A 725 -6.09 -50.02 -9.23
CA ASP A 725 -5.87 -51.22 -10.04
C ASP A 725 -5.72 -50.91 -11.54
N GLY A 726 -5.87 -49.64 -11.94
CA GLY A 726 -5.82 -49.20 -13.33
C GLY A 726 -7.06 -49.57 -14.15
N GLN A 727 -8.04 -50.26 -13.55
CA GLN A 727 -9.29 -50.64 -14.19
C GLN A 727 -10.34 -49.55 -13.95
N PHE A 728 -10.41 -48.57 -14.86
CA PHE A 728 -11.35 -47.45 -14.74
C PHE A 728 -12.79 -47.85 -15.07
N GLY A 729 -13.41 -48.62 -14.16
CA GLY A 729 -14.76 -49.14 -14.30
C GLY A 729 -15.88 -48.17 -13.86
N PRO A 730 -17.14 -48.65 -13.84
CA PRO A 730 -18.31 -47.85 -13.44
C PRO A 730 -18.19 -47.21 -12.05
N ALA A 731 -17.52 -47.87 -11.11
CA ALA A 731 -17.30 -47.35 -9.77
C ALA A 731 -16.38 -46.12 -9.76
N SER A 732 -15.21 -46.19 -10.42
CA SER A 732 -14.29 -45.05 -10.56
C SER A 732 -14.95 -43.90 -11.32
N ARG A 733 -15.67 -44.18 -12.41
CA ARG A 733 -16.41 -43.16 -13.17
C ARG A 733 -17.47 -42.46 -12.31
N LYS A 734 -18.24 -43.22 -11.52
CA LYS A 734 -19.24 -42.66 -10.61
C LYS A 734 -18.61 -41.79 -9.53
N GLN A 735 -17.50 -42.23 -8.94
CA GLN A 735 -16.78 -41.47 -7.91
C GLN A 735 -16.20 -40.17 -8.48
N LEU A 736 -15.60 -40.21 -9.66
CA LEU A 736 -15.08 -39.01 -10.33
C LEU A 736 -16.20 -38.00 -10.62
N ALA A 737 -17.35 -38.45 -11.14
CA ALA A 737 -18.51 -37.58 -11.36
C ALA A 737 -19.08 -37.01 -10.05
N ASN A 738 -19.12 -37.80 -8.97
CA ASN A 738 -19.57 -37.34 -7.66
C ASN A 738 -18.69 -36.21 -7.13
N TRP A 739 -17.38 -36.42 -7.14
CA TRP A 739 -16.43 -35.40 -6.69
C TRP A 739 -16.43 -34.17 -7.60
N ALA A 740 -16.63 -34.33 -8.91
CA ALA A 740 -16.82 -33.20 -9.82
C ALA A 740 -18.01 -32.33 -9.38
N ARG A 741 -19.17 -32.94 -9.07
CA ARG A 741 -20.34 -32.21 -8.55
C ARG A 741 -20.05 -31.52 -7.23
N GLU A 742 -19.38 -32.21 -6.31
CA GLU A 742 -19.02 -31.65 -5.00
C GLU A 742 -18.07 -30.45 -5.14
N ALA A 743 -17.14 -30.52 -6.10
CA ALA A 743 -16.23 -29.44 -6.45
C ALA A 743 -16.86 -28.33 -7.31
N GLY A 744 -18.16 -28.41 -7.66
CA GLY A 744 -18.83 -27.43 -8.52
C GLY A 744 -18.38 -27.46 -9.99
N LEU A 745 -17.77 -28.56 -10.44
CA LEU A 745 -17.29 -28.78 -11.80
C LEU A 745 -18.30 -29.60 -12.64
N PRO A 746 -18.22 -29.56 -13.98
CA PRO A 746 -19.02 -30.44 -14.83
C PRO A 746 -18.81 -31.92 -14.50
N ASP A 747 -19.89 -32.65 -14.28
CA ASP A 747 -19.85 -34.08 -13.91
C ASP A 747 -19.75 -35.03 -15.11
N THR A 748 -19.55 -34.46 -16.29
CA THR A 748 -19.28 -35.21 -17.52
C THR A 748 -17.86 -35.77 -17.46
N VAL A 749 -17.75 -37.08 -17.24
CA VAL A 749 -16.46 -37.76 -17.18
C VAL A 749 -15.92 -38.03 -18.59
N PRO A 750 -14.71 -37.54 -18.94
CA PRO A 750 -14.10 -37.80 -20.24
C PRO A 750 -13.97 -39.29 -20.59
N ALA A 751 -13.90 -39.57 -21.89
CA ALA A 751 -13.80 -40.94 -22.39
C ALA A 751 -12.38 -41.51 -22.23
N ASP A 752 -11.36 -40.69 -22.47
CA ASP A 752 -9.95 -41.07 -22.40
C ASP A 752 -9.35 -40.92 -20.98
N ALA A 753 -8.33 -41.72 -20.67
CA ALA A 753 -7.71 -41.75 -19.36
C ALA A 753 -7.02 -40.43 -18.97
N ILE A 754 -6.42 -39.72 -19.93
CA ILE A 754 -5.74 -38.44 -19.67
C ILE A 754 -6.78 -37.36 -19.30
N GLY A 755 -7.89 -37.28 -20.02
CA GLY A 755 -8.99 -36.38 -19.70
C GLY A 755 -9.60 -36.67 -18.32
N GLN A 756 -9.79 -37.95 -17.98
CA GLN A 756 -10.25 -38.36 -16.65
C GLN A 756 -9.29 -37.90 -15.53
N LEU A 757 -7.99 -38.07 -15.77
CA LEU A 757 -6.95 -37.66 -14.84
C LEU A 757 -6.86 -36.14 -14.69
N GLN A 758 -6.99 -35.40 -15.81
CA GLN A 758 -7.05 -33.94 -15.79
C GLN A 758 -8.25 -33.44 -14.97
N LEU A 759 -9.43 -34.04 -15.16
CA LEU A 759 -10.62 -33.72 -14.34
C LEU A 759 -10.38 -34.01 -12.86
N ALA A 760 -9.74 -35.14 -12.52
CA ALA A 760 -9.37 -35.42 -11.13
C ALA A 760 -8.39 -34.39 -10.55
N GLY A 761 -7.44 -33.90 -11.35
CA GLY A 761 -6.56 -32.79 -10.99
C GLY A 761 -7.32 -31.49 -10.74
N GLN A 762 -8.30 -31.14 -11.59
CA GLN A 762 -9.17 -29.97 -11.42
C GLN A 762 -9.99 -30.06 -10.14
N ILE A 763 -10.59 -31.22 -9.87
CA ILE A 763 -11.32 -31.51 -8.62
C ILE A 763 -10.40 -31.32 -7.41
N HIS A 764 -9.17 -31.84 -7.47
CA HIS A 764 -8.22 -31.71 -6.38
C HIS A 764 -7.98 -30.24 -6.01
N PHE A 765 -7.69 -29.38 -6.98
CA PHE A 765 -7.46 -27.95 -6.73
C PHE A 765 -8.73 -27.16 -6.41
N ALA A 766 -9.90 -27.58 -6.89
CA ALA A 766 -11.16 -26.98 -6.50
C ALA A 766 -11.48 -27.22 -5.01
N LEU A 767 -11.15 -28.41 -4.49
CA LEU A 767 -11.35 -28.76 -3.07
C LEU A 767 -10.17 -28.37 -2.17
N ASN A 768 -8.99 -28.14 -2.76
CA ASN A 768 -7.77 -27.71 -2.09
C ASN A 768 -7.25 -26.44 -2.79
N PRO A 769 -7.93 -25.30 -2.61
CA PRO A 769 -7.62 -24.08 -3.36
C PRO A 769 -6.22 -23.59 -3.04
N ILE A 770 -5.47 -23.26 -4.10
CA ILE A 770 -4.19 -22.57 -4.00
C ILE A 770 -4.41 -21.09 -3.74
N ARG A 771 -3.39 -20.43 -3.18
CA ARG A 771 -3.38 -18.98 -2.96
C ARG A 771 -3.26 -18.23 -4.29
N GLN A 772 -4.39 -17.91 -4.92
CA GLN A 772 -4.44 -17.23 -6.22
C GLN A 772 -3.83 -15.83 -6.20
N ASP A 773 -3.82 -15.19 -5.04
CA ASP A 773 -3.25 -13.86 -4.84
C ASP A 773 -1.71 -13.84 -4.82
N LEU A 774 -1.06 -15.00 -4.76
CA LEU A 774 0.40 -15.16 -4.87
C LEU A 774 0.90 -15.42 -6.32
N PHE A 775 0.02 -15.34 -7.32
CA PHE A 775 0.36 -15.54 -8.73
C PHE A 775 0.09 -14.32 -9.62
#